data_AF-A0A4R4RBJ2-F1
#
_entry.id   AF-A0A4R4RBJ2-F1
#
_cell.length_a   1.000
_cell.length_b   1.000
_cell.length_c   1.000
_cell.angle_alpha   90.00
_cell.angle_beta   90.00
_cell.angle_gamma   90.00
#
_symmetry.space_group_name_H-M   'P 1'
#
loop_
_entity.id
_entity.type
_entity.pdbx_description
1 polymer ?
#
loop_
_entity_poly.entity_id
_entity_poly.type
_entity_poly.pdbx_seq_one_letter_code
_entity_poly.pdbx_strand_id
1 'polypeptide(L)'
;MRDRLSRAESALRSAVARGGEADLGRDIDPRSVESADAWDESRTVRARIIDELLRDTGGVPGAAVRLTGARVTGGLQLRYGRLERPLRLDMCWIDDILMLAELTAAGVELIRCRVPDLRTQSVDVQNAIAVRECLVGSVSMVDTHVHRSASFEDSRFTGHATLVHARNLSVGGDLLLTRARMFASSGEAVNAERLRVDGGLSLVGARARGPVVLSGATVSGRVDLTDAVLRNRHGVALDARRLVAGGVQGHGVRCSGTVDLGHATIAGSVVFDAAVLANPGGDALVASDIEADRIEIEDGARILGRMLIPRGVVRDTLALRGVEISNPGGYALVGIGAAVGSLVADRARLVGRVMLDEMEATSARLVGTRVTNPDDSWAISLQSATVRRDLNLERLSARGGLNIKGIRVGAAVFLGGAHLDGGYRALAASRAVIGERLVLGRRFRCRGDIDLAHADLGKSLAMDGARIQGQLRLFQARVRSDVLLRGAYIESSGMGVDAIGLRVDGRFTARGMVCDGAVRLTAAVADSVVLTGAQIYNPDGNALIAPRIEVRGDFVVGNDPYSSDLGGFWADGGIVMRDGKVGGDLVLDGAVLRRPDHRVLDGTGVQVGGKVSIERAEIQGTVSFDQAHVRRRFVLSGSTLAGHGVGSTDGPIVFSAIQTMSDEFLVDGGVFRGALRLTGSTFAAGLSLRHAEFAAPGQTALLLPDVTCGVFRLTGLDVDGAVVVARSRVGGDLIVDGGRFRHAGRFAVDVAGITVGGSLIVREAEITGGLALRRAEVGFSVVLTALHGETGVRADGRTPVEEVVAASGLKVEGNLECRDVELTGQFSLAEAVLAGRLLVRGRTTLRNPGRTAVFAPNLRVSGAIELGSRRSTGTGR
;
A
#
# COMPACT_ATOMS: atom_id res chain seq x y z
N MET A 1 56.13 -55.10 53.64
CA MET A 1 55.39 -56.37 53.48
C MET A 1 54.69 -56.30 52.12
N ARG A 2 55.24 -56.93 51.06
CA ARG A 2 54.60 -56.92 49.73
C ARG A 2 53.37 -57.80 49.79
N ASP A 3 52.21 -57.18 49.78
CA ASP A 3 50.92 -57.85 49.71
C ASP A 3 50.89 -58.83 48.52
N ARG A 4 50.40 -60.05 48.73
CA ARG A 4 50.35 -61.07 47.67
C ARG A 4 49.39 -60.57 46.57
N LEU A 5 49.88 -60.46 45.33
CA LEU A 5 49.03 -60.10 44.18
C LEU A 5 48.01 -61.21 43.92
N SER A 6 46.77 -60.84 43.61
CA SER A 6 45.76 -61.80 43.13
C SER A 6 46.14 -62.34 41.74
N ARG A 7 45.42 -63.38 41.27
CA ARG A 7 45.62 -63.91 39.91
C ARG A 7 45.32 -62.85 38.84
N ALA A 8 44.25 -62.07 39.03
CA ALA A 8 43.88 -60.95 38.17
C ALA A 8 44.97 -59.85 38.13
N GLU A 9 45.48 -59.45 39.30
CA GLU A 9 46.52 -58.42 39.43
C GLU A 9 47.85 -58.85 38.83
N SER A 10 48.20 -60.13 38.99
CA SER A 10 49.40 -60.73 38.39
C SER A 10 49.30 -60.78 36.86
N ALA A 11 48.11 -61.08 36.32
CA ALA A 11 47.84 -61.06 34.89
C ALA A 11 47.96 -59.62 34.33
N LEU A 12 47.41 -58.63 35.03
CA LEU A 12 47.52 -57.21 34.66
C LEU A 12 48.98 -56.74 34.64
N ARG A 13 49.75 -56.99 35.71
CA ARG A 13 51.17 -56.60 35.77
C ARG A 13 51.98 -57.27 34.65
N SER A 14 51.72 -58.54 34.36
CA SER A 14 52.39 -59.27 33.28
C SER A 14 52.03 -58.75 31.88
N ALA A 15 50.76 -58.37 31.67
CA ALA A 15 50.31 -57.80 30.41
C ALA A 15 50.97 -56.43 30.15
N VAL A 16 50.97 -55.55 31.15
CA VAL A 16 51.59 -54.21 31.04
C VAL A 16 53.10 -54.32 30.76
N ALA A 17 53.82 -55.23 31.42
CA ALA A 17 55.25 -55.45 31.16
C ALA A 17 55.54 -55.87 29.71
N ARG A 18 54.59 -56.54 29.04
CA ARG A 18 54.67 -56.94 27.62
C ARG A 18 54.02 -55.94 26.66
N GLY A 19 53.49 -54.82 27.14
CA GLY A 19 52.72 -53.85 26.33
C GLY A 19 51.36 -54.38 25.83
N GLY A 20 50.86 -55.46 26.41
CA GLY A 20 49.62 -56.14 26.03
C GLY A 20 48.38 -55.71 26.82
N GLU A 21 47.27 -56.42 26.61
CA GLU A 21 45.98 -56.26 27.30
C GLU A 21 45.76 -57.40 28.30
N ALA A 22 45.25 -57.07 29.48
CA ALA A 22 44.76 -58.06 30.45
C ALA A 22 43.26 -58.27 30.25
N ASP A 23 42.90 -59.33 29.52
CA ASP A 23 41.50 -59.72 29.31
C ASP A 23 41.09 -60.76 30.36
N LEU A 24 40.20 -60.36 31.29
CA LEU A 24 39.72 -61.20 32.39
C LEU A 24 38.32 -61.79 32.12
N GLY A 25 37.70 -61.47 30.98
CA GLY A 25 36.37 -61.97 30.59
C GLY A 25 35.56 -60.97 29.78
N ARG A 26 34.59 -61.48 29.00
CA ARG A 26 33.71 -60.67 28.12
C ARG A 26 32.22 -61.05 28.20
N ASP A 27 31.90 -61.95 29.11
CA ASP A 27 30.59 -62.58 29.31
C ASP A 27 29.67 -61.78 30.23
N ILE A 28 30.17 -60.75 30.90
CA ILE A 28 29.40 -59.88 31.80
C ILE A 28 29.44 -58.44 31.28
N ASP A 29 28.27 -57.85 31.02
CA ASP A 29 28.16 -56.43 30.71
C ASP A 29 27.94 -55.62 32.00
N PRO A 30 28.89 -54.78 32.43
CA PRO A 30 28.76 -54.00 33.66
C PRO A 30 27.64 -52.96 33.66
N ARG A 31 27.05 -52.69 32.49
CA ARG A 31 25.98 -51.70 32.33
C ARG A 31 24.59 -52.31 32.55
N SER A 32 24.46 -53.64 32.46
CA SER A 32 23.17 -54.34 32.58
C SER A 32 22.96 -55.04 33.91
N VAL A 33 24.02 -55.31 34.68
CA VAL A 33 23.92 -55.98 35.98
C VAL A 33 23.69 -54.99 37.12
N GLU A 34 22.94 -55.41 38.13
CA GLU A 34 22.54 -54.55 39.25
C GLU A 34 23.55 -54.56 40.42
N SER A 35 24.28 -55.67 40.61
CA SER A 35 25.25 -55.86 41.70
C SER A 35 26.63 -56.23 41.19
N ALA A 36 27.65 -55.85 41.96
CA ALA A 36 29.05 -56.17 41.73
C ALA A 36 29.41 -57.63 42.08
N ASP A 37 28.47 -58.40 42.64
CA ASP A 37 28.63 -59.83 42.97
C ASP A 37 28.81 -60.72 41.74
N ALA A 38 28.54 -60.19 40.54
CA ALA A 38 28.78 -60.89 39.29
C ALA A 38 30.28 -61.12 38.99
N TRP A 39 31.20 -60.40 39.66
CA TRP A 39 32.64 -60.59 39.54
C TRP A 39 33.20 -61.35 40.74
N ASP A 40 33.87 -62.47 40.46
CA ASP A 40 34.62 -63.22 41.47
C ASP A 40 36.03 -62.63 41.72
N GLU A 41 36.78 -63.23 42.65
CA GLU A 41 38.16 -62.81 42.96
C GLU A 41 39.12 -62.93 41.76
N SER A 42 38.80 -63.80 40.78
CA SER A 42 39.63 -64.01 39.59
C SER A 42 39.54 -62.88 38.57
N ARG A 43 38.52 -62.01 38.70
CA ARG A 43 38.27 -60.83 37.86
C ARG A 43 38.32 -59.52 38.66
N THR A 44 38.78 -59.57 39.90
CA THR A 44 38.83 -58.42 40.81
C THR A 44 40.25 -57.87 40.92
N VAL A 45 40.41 -56.57 40.62
CA VAL A 45 41.70 -55.84 40.64
C VAL A 45 41.58 -54.66 41.60
N ARG A 46 42.51 -54.53 42.56
CA ARG A 46 42.52 -53.37 43.46
C ARG A 46 43.02 -52.12 42.74
N ALA A 47 42.37 -50.98 42.95
CA ALA A 47 42.70 -49.70 42.34
C ALA A 47 44.16 -49.27 42.57
N ARG A 48 44.74 -49.59 43.75
CA ARG A 48 46.16 -49.29 44.06
C ARG A 48 47.15 -49.95 43.08
N ILE A 49 46.81 -51.12 42.53
CA ILE A 49 47.68 -51.80 41.55
C ILE A 49 47.64 -51.07 40.21
N ILE A 50 46.48 -50.53 39.83
CA ILE A 50 46.34 -49.72 38.62
C ILE A 50 47.12 -48.40 38.78
N ASP A 51 47.01 -47.73 39.93
CA ASP A 51 47.77 -46.51 40.25
C ASP A 51 49.29 -46.73 40.16
N GLU A 52 49.81 -47.78 40.81
CA GLU A 52 51.23 -48.17 40.72
C GLU A 52 51.68 -48.34 39.25
N LEU A 53 50.89 -49.04 38.43
CA LEU A 53 51.23 -49.32 37.03
C LEU A 53 51.16 -48.09 36.13
N LEU A 54 50.29 -47.12 36.43
CA LEU A 54 50.16 -45.87 35.68
C LEU A 54 51.34 -44.91 35.92
N ARG A 55 51.96 -44.98 37.10
CA ARG A 55 53.14 -44.17 37.49
C ARG A 55 54.47 -44.82 37.15
N ASP A 56 54.45 -46.12 36.89
CA ASP A 56 55.64 -46.90 36.60
C ASP A 56 56.26 -46.51 35.24
N THR A 57 57.53 -46.11 35.29
CA THR A 57 58.36 -45.75 34.14
C THR A 57 59.12 -46.95 33.56
N GLY A 58 59.13 -48.11 34.22
CA GLY A 58 59.88 -49.30 33.80
C GLY A 58 59.10 -50.22 32.87
N GLY A 59 59.56 -50.44 31.63
CA GLY A 59 58.90 -51.33 30.66
C GLY A 59 59.02 -50.81 29.23
N VAL A 60 58.15 -51.27 28.33
CA VAL A 60 58.09 -50.77 26.94
C VAL A 60 57.62 -49.31 26.94
N PRO A 61 58.38 -48.35 26.38
CA PRO A 61 57.96 -46.96 26.28
C PRO A 61 56.61 -46.83 25.56
N GLY A 62 55.67 -46.08 26.15
CA GLY A 62 54.33 -45.88 25.58
C GLY A 62 53.33 -47.03 25.82
N ALA A 63 53.68 -48.05 26.61
CA ALA A 63 52.73 -49.08 27.02
C ALA A 63 51.57 -48.46 27.83
N ALA A 64 50.34 -48.80 27.46
CA ALA A 64 49.14 -48.40 28.19
C ALA A 64 48.76 -49.47 29.23
N VAL A 65 48.12 -49.06 30.33
CA VAL A 65 47.48 -49.98 31.27
C VAL A 65 46.12 -50.36 30.69
N ARG A 66 46.04 -51.56 30.07
CA ARG A 66 44.84 -52.07 29.39
C ARG A 66 44.21 -53.23 30.18
N LEU A 67 42.96 -53.06 30.61
CA LEU A 67 42.23 -54.05 31.40
C LEU A 67 40.80 -54.22 30.88
N THR A 68 40.40 -55.47 30.66
CA THR A 68 39.07 -55.83 30.13
C THR A 68 38.34 -56.80 31.05
N GLY A 69 37.05 -56.54 31.30
CA GLY A 69 36.15 -57.48 31.99
C GLY A 69 36.28 -57.54 33.50
N ALA A 70 36.88 -56.53 34.13
CA ALA A 70 37.28 -56.57 35.54
C ALA A 70 36.39 -55.72 36.46
N ARG A 71 36.29 -56.12 37.74
CA ARG A 71 35.82 -55.26 38.82
C ARG A 71 37.01 -54.56 39.48
N VAL A 72 36.97 -53.23 39.56
CA VAL A 72 38.00 -52.39 40.19
C VAL A 72 37.53 -51.95 41.56
N THR A 73 38.19 -52.44 42.62
CA THR A 73 37.81 -52.20 44.02
C THR A 73 38.67 -51.11 44.68
N GLY A 74 38.10 -50.42 45.67
CA GLY A 74 38.78 -49.42 46.51
C GLY A 74 38.82 -47.98 45.95
N GLY A 75 38.13 -47.73 44.82
CA GLY A 75 38.08 -46.42 44.16
C GLY A 75 39.39 -46.02 43.49
N LEU A 76 39.35 -45.63 42.21
CA LEU A 76 40.53 -45.21 41.47
C LEU A 76 40.81 -43.71 41.74
N GLN A 77 41.37 -43.43 42.92
CA GLN A 77 41.70 -42.07 43.37
C GLN A 77 43.17 -41.74 43.08
N LEU A 78 43.42 -41.15 41.91
CA LEU A 78 44.73 -40.78 41.43
C LEU A 78 44.99 -39.30 41.77
N ARG A 79 45.97 -39.03 42.62
CA ARG A 79 46.29 -37.67 43.09
C ARG A 79 47.77 -37.35 42.92
N TYR A 80 48.10 -36.10 42.59
CA TYR A 80 49.46 -35.56 42.51
C TYR A 80 50.36 -36.21 41.44
N GLY A 81 51.31 -35.44 40.90
CA GLY A 81 52.38 -35.94 40.04
C GLY A 81 51.93 -36.26 38.61
N ARG A 82 52.57 -37.26 37.97
CA ARG A 82 52.37 -37.61 36.56
C ARG A 82 51.98 -39.08 36.40
N LEU A 83 50.95 -39.33 35.60
CA LEU A 83 50.59 -40.67 35.12
C LEU A 83 51.24 -40.85 33.74
N GLU A 84 52.34 -41.58 33.71
CA GLU A 84 53.20 -41.75 32.53
C GLU A 84 52.54 -42.63 31.46
N ARG A 85 51.70 -43.58 31.88
CA ARG A 85 51.01 -44.50 30.97
C ARG A 85 49.54 -44.12 30.77
N PRO A 86 49.00 -44.21 29.54
CA PRO A 86 47.56 -44.09 29.31
C PRO A 86 46.79 -45.21 30.02
N LEU A 87 45.61 -44.91 30.53
CA LEU A 87 44.68 -45.89 31.10
C LEU A 87 43.61 -46.27 30.06
N ARG A 88 43.40 -47.57 29.81
CA ARG A 88 42.29 -48.08 29.02
C ARG A 88 41.56 -49.19 29.78
N LEU A 89 40.29 -48.94 30.08
CA LEU A 89 39.37 -49.91 30.69
C LEU A 89 38.26 -50.24 29.72
N ASP A 90 37.98 -51.52 29.50
CA ASP A 90 36.88 -51.99 28.65
C ASP A 90 36.00 -53.00 29.38
N MET A 91 34.68 -52.82 29.38
CA MET A 91 33.74 -53.69 30.12
C MET A 91 34.10 -53.87 31.60
N CYS A 92 34.59 -52.81 32.25
CA CYS A 92 34.95 -52.83 33.67
C CYS A 92 33.86 -52.23 34.56
N TRP A 93 33.74 -52.76 35.78
CA TRP A 93 32.91 -52.23 36.87
C TRP A 93 33.80 -51.46 37.86
N ILE A 94 33.50 -50.19 38.14
CA ILE A 94 34.20 -49.40 39.15
C ILE A 94 33.29 -49.25 40.37
N ASP A 95 33.76 -49.64 41.56
CA ASP A 95 32.93 -49.67 42.77
C ASP A 95 32.48 -48.28 43.25
N ASP A 96 33.42 -47.33 43.36
CA ASP A 96 33.17 -46.03 44.01
C ASP A 96 33.31 -44.83 43.06
N ILE A 97 34.56 -44.45 42.75
CA ILE A 97 34.87 -43.22 42.01
C ILE A 97 36.13 -43.42 41.16
N LEU A 98 36.17 -42.78 40.00
CA LEU A 98 37.40 -42.49 39.27
C LEU A 98 37.72 -41.01 39.45
N MET A 99 38.76 -40.70 40.21
CA MET A 99 39.18 -39.32 40.49
C MET A 99 40.60 -39.10 40.00
N LEU A 100 40.81 -38.01 39.27
CA LEU A 100 42.11 -37.44 38.90
C LEU A 100 42.19 -36.06 39.55
N ALA A 101 43.19 -35.82 40.40
CA ALA A 101 43.35 -34.51 41.05
C ALA A 101 44.80 -34.05 41.09
N GLU A 102 45.03 -32.78 40.76
CA GLU A 102 46.33 -32.10 40.89
C GLU A 102 47.47 -32.84 40.16
N LEU A 103 47.23 -33.31 38.93
CA LEU A 103 48.16 -34.18 38.21
C LEU A 103 48.17 -33.95 36.69
N THR A 104 49.21 -34.49 36.04
CA THR A 104 49.28 -34.64 34.58
C THR A 104 49.00 -36.10 34.19
N ALA A 105 48.05 -36.34 33.29
CA ALA A 105 47.70 -37.67 32.79
C ALA A 105 48.02 -37.83 31.30
N ALA A 106 48.60 -38.97 30.92
CA ALA A 106 48.82 -39.28 29.50
C ALA A 106 47.50 -39.39 28.71
N GLY A 107 46.46 -39.99 29.28
CA GLY A 107 45.14 -40.15 28.65
C GLY A 107 44.30 -41.22 29.36
N VAL A 108 42.98 -41.11 29.25
CA VAL A 108 42.03 -42.05 29.89
C VAL A 108 40.97 -42.46 28.89
N GLU A 109 40.82 -43.77 28.69
CA GLU A 109 39.83 -44.38 27.81
C GLU A 109 38.99 -45.40 28.60
N LEU A 110 37.69 -45.18 28.67
CA LEU A 110 36.69 -46.03 29.31
C LEU A 110 35.69 -46.43 28.22
N ILE A 111 35.58 -47.73 27.96
CA ILE A 111 34.69 -48.27 26.92
C ILE A 111 33.75 -49.28 27.58
N ARG A 112 32.43 -49.12 27.39
CA ARG A 112 31.42 -50.07 27.92
C ARG A 112 31.54 -50.33 29.43
N CYS A 113 32.06 -49.36 30.18
CA CYS A 113 32.27 -49.47 31.63
C CYS A 113 31.04 -48.99 32.41
N ARG A 114 30.96 -49.39 33.69
CA ARG A 114 30.12 -48.73 34.70
C ARG A 114 31.01 -47.87 35.61
N VAL A 115 30.69 -46.58 35.67
CA VAL A 115 31.45 -45.57 36.42
C VAL A 115 30.49 -44.76 37.28
N PRO A 116 30.42 -44.99 38.60
CA PRO A 116 29.48 -44.25 39.44
C PRO A 116 29.75 -42.75 39.44
N ASP A 117 31.02 -42.36 39.53
CA ASP A 117 31.42 -40.95 39.48
C ASP A 117 32.80 -40.79 38.83
N LEU A 118 32.95 -39.84 37.92
CA LEU A 118 34.20 -39.48 37.26
C LEU A 118 34.53 -38.02 37.58
N ARG A 119 35.64 -37.78 38.29
CA ARG A 119 36.05 -36.44 38.70
C ARG A 119 37.45 -36.09 38.20
N THR A 120 37.58 -34.90 37.64
CA THR A 120 38.87 -34.25 37.36
C THR A 120 38.91 -32.89 38.05
N GLN A 121 39.99 -32.62 38.79
CA GLN A 121 40.19 -31.35 39.48
C GLN A 121 41.64 -30.89 39.33
N SER A 122 41.87 -29.75 38.68
CA SER A 122 43.24 -29.25 38.42
C SER A 122 44.10 -30.30 37.69
N VAL A 123 43.60 -30.77 36.54
CA VAL A 123 44.21 -31.88 35.78
C VAL A 123 44.61 -31.42 34.38
N ASP A 124 45.81 -31.79 33.97
CA ASP A 124 46.28 -31.63 32.59
C ASP A 124 46.34 -33.01 31.90
N VAL A 125 45.52 -33.22 30.87
CA VAL A 125 45.48 -34.44 30.07
C VAL A 125 46.15 -34.20 28.72
N GLN A 126 47.28 -34.86 28.52
CA GLN A 126 48.14 -34.68 27.34
C GLN A 126 47.54 -35.25 26.05
N ASN A 127 46.71 -36.28 26.14
CA ASN A 127 45.94 -36.79 25.01
C ASN A 127 44.44 -36.51 25.19
N ALA A 128 43.64 -37.57 25.28
CA ALA A 128 42.19 -37.51 25.28
C ALA A 128 41.60 -38.13 26.55
N ILE A 129 40.39 -37.69 26.88
CA ILE A 129 39.49 -38.41 27.78
C ILE A 129 38.39 -39.00 26.89
N ALA A 130 38.26 -40.32 26.82
CA ALA A 130 37.23 -41.00 26.05
C ALA A 130 36.40 -41.88 26.97
N VAL A 131 35.09 -41.64 27.02
CA VAL A 131 34.10 -42.37 27.81
C VAL A 131 32.98 -42.79 26.88
N ARG A 132 33.10 -43.99 26.31
CA ARG A 132 32.27 -44.43 25.20
C ARG A 132 31.39 -45.61 25.58
N GLU A 133 30.11 -45.52 25.24
CA GLU A 133 29.11 -46.54 25.54
C GLU A 133 29.04 -46.92 27.04
N CYS A 134 29.38 -46.01 27.95
CA CYS A 134 29.45 -46.28 29.39
C CYS A 134 28.12 -46.00 30.09
N LEU A 135 27.90 -46.62 31.25
CA LEU A 135 26.91 -46.20 32.24
C LEU A 135 27.60 -45.36 33.30
N VAL A 136 27.33 -44.06 33.31
CA VAL A 136 27.99 -43.08 34.18
C VAL A 136 26.98 -42.48 35.16
N GLY A 137 27.33 -42.32 36.43
CA GLY A 137 26.46 -41.61 37.37
C GLY A 137 26.57 -40.09 37.17
N SER A 138 27.75 -39.54 37.45
CA SER A 138 28.10 -38.14 37.21
C SER A 138 29.52 -37.99 36.67
N VAL A 139 29.75 -36.88 35.95
CA VAL A 139 31.06 -36.39 35.54
C VAL A 139 31.24 -34.97 36.07
N SER A 140 32.33 -34.72 36.78
CA SER A 140 32.72 -33.38 37.21
C SER A 140 34.14 -33.08 36.75
N MET A 141 34.30 -32.08 35.89
CA MET A 141 35.57 -31.62 35.36
C MET A 141 35.79 -30.16 35.71
N VAL A 142 36.61 -29.92 36.72
CA VAL A 142 36.90 -28.58 37.24
C VAL A 142 38.36 -28.26 36.99
N ASP A 143 38.63 -27.08 36.43
CA ASP A 143 40.00 -26.62 36.12
C ASP A 143 40.81 -27.69 35.40
N THR A 144 40.22 -28.27 34.35
CA THR A 144 40.79 -29.40 33.61
C THR A 144 41.14 -28.95 32.20
N HIS A 145 42.35 -29.28 31.77
CA HIS A 145 42.81 -29.06 30.40
C HIS A 145 43.00 -30.41 29.69
N VAL A 146 42.39 -30.57 28.51
CA VAL A 146 42.52 -31.73 27.65
C VAL A 146 43.14 -31.26 26.34
N HIS A 147 44.36 -31.66 26.04
CA HIS A 147 45.09 -31.18 24.86
C HIS A 147 44.49 -31.65 23.53
N ARG A 148 43.80 -32.80 23.53
CA ARG A 148 43.10 -33.35 22.35
C ARG A 148 41.59 -33.30 22.59
N SER A 149 40.86 -34.38 22.33
CA SER A 149 39.40 -34.41 22.42
C SER A 149 38.92 -35.01 23.75
N ALA A 150 37.74 -34.59 24.18
CA ALA A 150 36.98 -35.22 25.25
C ALA A 150 35.72 -35.86 24.64
N SER A 151 35.55 -37.17 24.76
CA SER A 151 34.43 -37.92 24.19
C SER A 151 33.61 -38.60 25.29
N PHE A 152 32.29 -38.48 25.19
CA PHE A 152 31.26 -39.07 26.04
C PHE A 152 30.20 -39.77 25.17
N GLU A 153 30.58 -40.20 23.98
CA GLU A 153 29.68 -40.72 22.95
C GLU A 153 28.97 -42.00 23.37
N ASP A 154 27.70 -42.12 22.99
CA ASP A 154 26.83 -43.28 23.27
C ASP A 154 26.69 -43.65 24.76
N SER A 155 27.18 -42.78 25.66
CA SER A 155 27.15 -43.01 27.10
C SER A 155 25.81 -42.57 27.71
N ARG A 156 25.41 -43.29 28.76
CA ARG A 156 24.18 -43.02 29.52
C ARG A 156 24.56 -42.47 30.89
N PHE A 157 24.01 -41.31 31.23
CA PHE A 157 24.19 -40.64 32.50
C PHE A 157 22.91 -40.73 33.34
N THR A 158 23.02 -41.27 34.55
CA THR A 158 21.89 -41.43 35.47
C THR A 158 22.29 -41.02 36.88
N GLY A 159 21.72 -39.94 37.40
CA GLY A 159 22.07 -39.37 38.70
C GLY A 159 21.05 -38.36 39.21
N HIS A 160 21.20 -37.97 40.48
CA HIS A 160 20.24 -37.11 41.21
C HIS A 160 20.60 -35.62 41.22
N ALA A 161 21.76 -35.26 40.67
CA ALA A 161 22.30 -33.90 40.62
C ALA A 161 22.76 -33.57 39.18
N THR A 162 23.59 -32.53 39.03
CA THR A 162 24.19 -32.18 37.73
C THR A 162 24.99 -33.37 37.17
N LEU A 163 24.60 -33.84 35.97
CA LEU A 163 25.17 -35.06 35.39
C LEU A 163 26.54 -34.83 34.77
N VAL A 164 26.70 -33.72 34.05
CA VAL A 164 27.97 -33.27 33.47
C VAL A 164 28.25 -31.87 33.98
N HIS A 165 29.14 -31.74 34.95
CA HIS A 165 29.61 -30.46 35.46
C HIS A 165 31.00 -30.18 34.87
N ALA A 166 31.15 -29.11 34.10
CA ALA A 166 32.39 -28.71 33.47
C ALA A 166 32.64 -27.22 33.75
N ARG A 167 33.43 -26.92 34.77
CA ARG A 167 33.78 -25.53 35.11
C ARG A 167 35.22 -25.27 34.71
N ASN A 168 35.43 -24.26 33.87
CA ASN A 168 36.77 -23.92 33.38
C ASN A 168 37.47 -25.14 32.71
N LEU A 169 36.69 -25.91 31.95
CA LEU A 169 37.19 -27.01 31.13
C LEU A 169 37.72 -26.42 29.81
N SER A 170 38.95 -26.77 29.44
CA SER A 170 39.55 -26.41 28.15
C SER A 170 39.88 -27.68 27.36
N VAL A 171 39.36 -27.79 26.14
CA VAL A 171 39.56 -28.92 25.22
C VAL A 171 40.19 -28.41 23.93
N GLY A 172 41.40 -28.87 23.60
CA GLY A 172 42.14 -28.46 22.41
C GLY A 172 41.58 -29.04 21.09
N GLY A 173 40.82 -30.13 21.17
CA GLY A 173 40.07 -30.74 20.07
C GLY A 173 38.56 -30.59 20.24
N ASP A 174 37.83 -31.67 19.97
CA ASP A 174 36.37 -31.69 20.05
C ASP A 174 35.87 -32.15 21.43
N LEU A 175 34.72 -31.62 21.86
CA LEU A 175 33.93 -32.17 22.95
C LEU A 175 32.71 -32.90 22.37
N LEU A 176 32.72 -34.24 22.47
CA LEU A 176 31.73 -35.10 21.83
C LEU A 176 30.76 -35.69 22.85
N LEU A 177 29.50 -35.29 22.80
CA LEU A 177 28.35 -35.83 23.53
C LEU A 177 27.36 -36.52 22.56
N THR A 178 27.86 -36.98 21.42
CA THR A 178 27.05 -37.60 20.36
C THR A 178 26.28 -38.80 20.90
N ARG A 179 24.96 -38.81 20.70
CA ARG A 179 24.01 -39.83 21.18
C ARG A 179 24.06 -40.08 22.70
N ALA A 180 24.68 -39.19 23.47
CA ALA A 180 24.69 -39.26 24.92
C ALA A 180 23.27 -39.11 25.48
N ARG A 181 22.93 -39.91 26.49
CA ARG A 181 21.63 -39.89 27.16
C ARG A 181 21.81 -39.36 28.57
N MET A 182 21.44 -38.12 28.79
CA MET A 182 21.61 -37.40 30.06
C MET A 182 20.25 -37.14 30.68
N PHE A 183 19.86 -37.95 31.66
CA PHE A 183 18.56 -37.83 32.31
C PHE A 183 18.71 -37.44 33.77
N ALA A 184 18.74 -36.13 34.05
CA ALA A 184 18.79 -35.62 35.42
C ALA A 184 17.41 -35.80 36.07
N SER A 185 17.35 -36.42 37.25
CA SER A 185 16.09 -36.51 38.02
C SER A 185 15.75 -35.19 38.71
N SER A 186 16.78 -34.43 39.09
CA SER A 186 16.76 -33.08 39.65
C SER A 186 18.09 -32.38 39.28
N GLY A 187 18.06 -31.11 38.90
CA GLY A 187 19.26 -30.35 38.48
C GLY A 187 19.49 -30.28 36.97
N GLU A 188 20.75 -30.04 36.58
CA GLU A 188 21.16 -29.76 35.19
C GLU A 188 21.64 -31.02 34.47
N ALA A 189 21.31 -31.17 33.19
CA ALA A 189 21.87 -32.25 32.37
C ALA A 189 23.34 -31.97 32.08
N VAL A 190 23.65 -30.72 31.73
CA VAL A 190 25.02 -30.23 31.49
C VAL A 190 25.13 -28.83 32.06
N ASN A 191 26.17 -28.59 32.85
CA ASN A 191 26.59 -27.26 33.26
C ASN A 191 28.04 -27.05 32.87
N ALA A 192 28.24 -26.33 31.77
CA ALA A 192 29.54 -26.10 31.15
C ALA A 192 29.89 -24.59 31.15
N GLU A 193 29.87 -23.96 32.32
CA GLU A 193 30.24 -22.55 32.48
C GLU A 193 31.70 -22.30 32.11
N ARG A 194 31.92 -21.28 31.26
CA ARG A 194 33.26 -20.87 30.78
C ARG A 194 34.02 -22.02 30.11
N LEU A 195 33.29 -22.95 29.49
CA LEU A 195 33.86 -24.00 28.66
C LEU A 195 34.64 -23.39 27.49
N ARG A 196 35.85 -23.88 27.23
CA ARG A 196 36.62 -23.57 26.02
C ARG A 196 36.83 -24.83 25.20
N VAL A 197 36.44 -24.80 23.93
CA VAL A 197 36.67 -25.88 22.97
C VAL A 197 37.30 -25.28 21.72
N ASP A 198 38.51 -25.69 21.39
CA ASP A 198 39.21 -25.19 20.19
C ASP A 198 38.74 -25.90 18.90
N GLY A 199 38.11 -27.08 19.03
CA GLY A 199 37.35 -27.75 17.97
C GLY A 199 35.85 -27.44 18.03
N GLY A 200 35.01 -28.46 17.82
CA GLY A 200 33.55 -28.40 17.91
C GLY A 200 32.96 -29.04 19.17
N LEU A 201 31.72 -28.64 19.49
CA LEU A 201 30.91 -29.25 20.54
C LEU A 201 29.77 -30.03 19.88
N SER A 202 29.84 -31.36 19.88
CA SER A 202 28.83 -32.22 19.26
C SER A 202 27.85 -32.77 20.30
N LEU A 203 26.57 -32.48 20.15
CA LEU A 203 25.43 -33.08 20.84
C LEU A 203 24.51 -33.80 19.84
N VAL A 204 25.04 -34.25 18.71
CA VAL A 204 24.26 -34.89 17.64
C VAL A 204 23.51 -36.10 18.20
N GLY A 205 22.18 -36.12 18.07
CA GLY A 205 21.29 -37.16 18.59
C GLY A 205 21.28 -37.30 20.12
N ALA A 206 21.86 -36.36 20.86
CA ALA A 206 21.89 -36.38 22.32
C ALA A 206 20.47 -36.21 22.88
N ARG A 207 20.20 -36.83 24.03
CA ARG A 207 18.92 -36.71 24.74
C ARG A 207 19.16 -36.18 26.14
N ALA A 208 18.76 -34.95 26.40
CA ALA A 208 18.91 -34.28 27.68
C ALA A 208 17.54 -34.04 28.34
N ARG A 209 17.38 -34.49 29.58
CA ARG A 209 16.31 -34.04 30.48
C ARG A 209 16.96 -33.25 31.61
N GLY A 210 16.58 -31.98 31.72
CA GLY A 210 17.26 -30.96 32.53
C GLY A 210 17.93 -29.89 31.63
N PRO A 211 18.25 -28.70 32.18
CA PRO A 211 18.95 -27.64 31.44
C PRO A 211 20.31 -28.10 30.89
N VAL A 212 20.64 -27.62 29.69
CA VAL A 212 22.00 -27.62 29.12
C VAL A 212 22.51 -26.18 29.17
N VAL A 213 23.47 -25.90 30.06
CA VAL A 213 24.02 -24.56 30.29
C VAL A 213 25.40 -24.46 29.64
N LEU A 214 25.51 -23.60 28.63
CA LEU A 214 26.71 -23.25 27.87
C LEU A 214 27.03 -21.75 28.01
N SER A 215 26.56 -21.13 29.09
CA SER A 215 26.68 -19.70 29.34
C SER A 215 28.14 -19.24 29.38
N GLY A 216 28.49 -18.30 28.52
CA GLY A 216 29.85 -17.79 28.37
C GLY A 216 30.86 -18.83 27.84
N ALA A 217 30.41 -19.91 27.21
CA ALA A 217 31.29 -20.86 26.55
C ALA A 217 31.89 -20.25 25.25
N THR A 218 33.10 -20.69 24.93
CA THR A 218 33.80 -20.35 23.67
C THR A 218 34.11 -21.63 22.92
N VAL A 219 33.50 -21.80 21.75
CA VAL A 219 33.70 -22.94 20.85
C VAL A 219 34.22 -22.41 19.52
N SER A 220 35.49 -22.62 19.19
CA SER A 220 36.05 -22.06 17.95
C SER A 220 35.36 -22.65 16.70
N GLY A 221 34.95 -23.92 16.78
CA GLY A 221 34.12 -24.59 15.78
C GLY A 221 32.61 -24.43 16.02
N ARG A 222 31.85 -25.45 15.62
CA ARG A 222 30.38 -25.44 15.66
C ARG A 222 29.85 -26.13 16.92
N VAL A 223 28.74 -25.61 17.46
CA VAL A 223 27.88 -26.33 18.39
C VAL A 223 26.82 -27.07 17.57
N ASP A 224 26.90 -28.40 17.54
CA ASP A 224 26.04 -29.26 16.72
C ASP A 224 24.99 -29.99 17.57
N LEU A 225 23.74 -29.59 17.44
CA LEU A 225 22.54 -30.10 18.10
C LEU A 225 21.66 -30.91 17.15
N THR A 226 22.20 -31.37 16.01
CA THR A 226 21.42 -32.10 15.00
C THR A 226 20.70 -33.30 15.62
N ASP A 227 19.38 -33.39 15.41
CA ASP A 227 18.49 -34.40 15.99
C ASP A 227 18.51 -34.54 17.53
N ALA A 228 19.07 -33.55 18.24
CA ALA A 228 19.09 -33.56 19.70
C ALA A 228 17.67 -33.36 20.27
N VAL A 229 17.42 -33.95 21.44
CA VAL A 229 16.17 -33.81 22.18
C VAL A 229 16.47 -33.19 23.54
N LEU A 230 16.10 -31.93 23.72
CA LEU A 230 16.33 -31.15 24.94
C LEU A 230 15.00 -30.90 25.65
N ARG A 231 14.91 -31.23 26.95
CA ARG A 231 13.67 -31.11 27.71
C ARG A 231 13.91 -30.47 29.08
N ASN A 232 13.39 -29.26 29.24
CA ASN A 232 13.22 -28.59 30.52
C ASN A 232 11.90 -27.80 30.53
N ARG A 233 10.78 -28.49 30.79
CA ARG A 233 9.44 -27.89 30.73
C ARG A 233 9.35 -26.73 31.73
N HIS A 234 8.83 -25.58 31.28
CA HIS A 234 8.64 -24.35 32.07
C HIS A 234 9.93 -23.58 32.45
N GLY A 235 11.08 -23.92 31.87
CA GLY A 235 12.34 -23.20 32.07
C GLY A 235 13.21 -23.15 30.82
N VAL A 236 14.47 -22.75 31.00
CA VAL A 236 15.47 -22.72 29.92
C VAL A 236 16.00 -24.14 29.68
N ALA A 237 15.82 -24.66 28.47
CA ALA A 237 16.31 -25.99 28.08
C ALA A 237 17.74 -25.92 27.53
N LEU A 238 18.08 -24.83 26.83
CA LEU A 238 19.43 -24.52 26.37
C LEU A 238 19.74 -23.06 26.75
N ASP A 239 20.63 -22.87 27.73
CA ASP A 239 21.17 -21.55 28.08
C ASP A 239 22.52 -21.37 27.38
N ALA A 240 22.51 -20.68 26.24
CA ALA A 240 23.68 -20.36 25.45
C ALA A 240 23.93 -18.85 25.43
N ARG A 241 23.59 -18.16 26.52
CA ARG A 241 23.83 -16.73 26.66
C ARG A 241 25.32 -16.43 26.61
N ARG A 242 25.70 -15.39 25.86
CA ARG A 242 27.11 -14.99 25.66
C ARG A 242 28.00 -16.10 25.08
N LEU A 243 27.40 -17.08 24.40
CA LEU A 243 28.15 -18.09 23.65
C LEU A 243 28.95 -17.41 22.54
N VAL A 244 30.24 -17.74 22.44
CA VAL A 244 31.05 -17.42 21.27
C VAL A 244 31.25 -18.70 20.48
N ALA A 245 30.71 -18.78 19.26
CA ALA A 245 30.82 -19.99 18.45
C ALA A 245 31.09 -19.71 16.96
N GLY A 246 31.77 -20.63 16.28
CA GLY A 246 31.89 -20.64 14.82
C GLY A 246 30.55 -20.87 14.09
N GLY A 247 29.58 -21.48 14.77
CA GLY A 247 28.22 -21.70 14.27
C GLY A 247 27.38 -22.52 15.24
N VAL A 248 26.06 -22.50 15.05
CA VAL A 248 25.10 -23.35 15.77
C VAL A 248 24.27 -24.11 14.75
N GLN A 249 24.31 -25.44 14.80
CA GLN A 249 23.53 -26.31 13.91
C GLN A 249 22.50 -27.07 14.72
N GLY A 250 21.22 -26.85 14.45
CA GLY A 250 20.10 -27.45 15.16
C GLY A 250 19.11 -28.13 14.22
N HIS A 251 19.58 -28.70 13.10
CA HIS A 251 18.70 -29.38 12.16
C HIS A 251 17.93 -30.51 12.86
N GLY A 252 16.60 -30.52 12.74
CA GLY A 252 15.75 -31.54 13.37
C GLY A 252 15.71 -31.53 14.91
N VAL A 253 16.31 -30.51 15.56
CA VAL A 253 16.33 -30.44 17.04
C VAL A 253 14.92 -30.34 17.61
N ARG A 254 14.65 -31.06 18.70
CA ARG A 254 13.39 -30.99 19.43
C ARG A 254 13.63 -30.46 20.83
N CYS A 255 13.20 -29.23 21.07
CA CYS A 255 13.34 -28.55 22.34
C CYS A 255 11.98 -28.33 23.01
N SER A 256 11.87 -28.68 24.29
CA SER A 256 10.75 -28.28 25.15
C SER A 256 11.28 -27.43 26.31
N GLY A 257 10.94 -26.14 26.30
CA GLY A 257 11.57 -25.09 27.10
C GLY A 257 12.18 -24.00 26.21
N THR A 258 12.79 -22.98 26.81
CA THR A 258 13.43 -21.87 26.08
C THR A 258 14.80 -22.27 25.54
N VAL A 259 15.09 -21.87 24.30
CA VAL A 259 16.46 -21.77 23.76
C VAL A 259 16.89 -20.30 23.86
N ASP A 260 17.91 -20.02 24.67
CA ASP A 260 18.41 -18.66 24.91
C ASP A 260 19.81 -18.47 24.30
N LEU A 261 19.89 -17.65 23.26
CA LEU A 261 21.09 -17.21 22.55
C LEU A 261 21.35 -15.71 22.82
N GLY A 262 20.82 -15.15 23.90
CA GLY A 262 20.98 -13.75 24.25
C GLY A 262 22.45 -13.34 24.39
N HIS A 263 22.83 -12.24 23.75
CA HIS A 263 24.21 -11.73 23.72
C HIS A 263 25.24 -12.71 23.12
N ALA A 264 24.82 -13.74 22.38
CA ALA A 264 25.75 -14.66 21.74
C ALA A 264 26.42 -14.02 20.51
N THR A 265 27.70 -14.35 20.28
CA THR A 265 28.46 -13.94 19.10
C THR A 265 28.78 -15.18 18.26
N ILE A 266 28.07 -15.34 17.15
CA ILE A 266 28.19 -16.47 16.24
C ILE A 266 28.89 -15.99 14.97
N ALA A 267 30.10 -16.48 14.72
CA ALA A 267 30.89 -16.05 13.57
C ALA A 267 30.27 -16.51 12.24
N GLY A 268 29.50 -17.60 12.24
CA GLY A 268 28.81 -18.13 11.07
C GLY A 268 27.29 -18.13 11.23
N SER A 269 26.67 -19.26 10.87
CA SER A 269 25.22 -19.41 10.85
C SER A 269 24.66 -20.02 12.14
N VAL A 270 23.45 -19.60 12.50
CA VAL A 270 22.56 -20.28 13.45
C VAL A 270 21.44 -20.95 12.64
N VAL A 271 21.40 -22.28 12.64
CA VAL A 271 20.49 -23.07 11.80
C VAL A 271 19.52 -23.85 12.68
N PHE A 272 18.22 -23.73 12.44
CA PHE A 272 17.14 -24.49 13.11
C PHE A 272 16.16 -25.10 12.10
N ASP A 273 16.66 -25.55 10.95
CA ASP A 273 15.84 -26.17 9.92
C ASP A 273 15.16 -27.45 10.42
N ALA A 274 13.90 -27.66 10.05
CA ALA A 274 13.06 -28.76 10.52
C ALA A 274 12.98 -28.92 12.06
N ALA A 275 13.38 -27.89 12.83
CA ALA A 275 13.36 -27.92 14.28
C ALA A 275 11.94 -27.79 14.85
N VAL A 276 11.75 -28.29 16.06
CA VAL A 276 10.56 -28.03 16.88
C VAL A 276 11.01 -27.39 18.19
N LEU A 277 10.76 -26.09 18.34
CA LEU A 277 11.06 -25.32 19.55
C LEU A 277 9.74 -25.01 20.25
N ALA A 278 9.51 -25.61 21.42
CA ALA A 278 8.21 -25.53 22.10
C ALA A 278 8.32 -24.98 23.52
N ASN A 279 7.82 -23.75 23.69
CA ASN A 279 7.50 -23.14 24.97
C ASN A 279 6.18 -22.36 24.88
N PRO A 280 5.02 -23.04 24.77
CA PRO A 280 3.73 -22.39 24.54
C PRO A 280 3.39 -21.36 25.62
N GLY A 281 2.97 -20.16 25.21
CA GLY A 281 2.67 -19.04 26.11
C GLY A 281 3.91 -18.29 26.65
N GLY A 282 5.12 -18.80 26.41
CA GLY A 282 6.38 -18.18 26.79
C GLY A 282 7.31 -17.93 25.59
N ASP A 283 8.60 -17.78 25.87
CA ASP A 283 9.65 -17.56 24.87
C ASP A 283 10.25 -18.89 24.43
N ALA A 284 10.07 -19.26 23.17
CA ALA A 284 10.63 -20.50 22.62
C ALA A 284 12.06 -20.30 22.13
N LEU A 285 12.34 -19.14 21.51
CA LEU A 285 13.66 -18.75 21.03
C LEU A 285 13.94 -17.29 21.41
N VAL A 286 14.99 -17.08 22.20
CA VAL A 286 15.48 -15.75 22.60
C VAL A 286 16.84 -15.52 21.95
N ALA A 287 16.93 -14.49 21.12
CA ALA A 287 18.13 -14.07 20.41
C ALA A 287 18.33 -12.54 20.57
N SER A 288 18.04 -12.03 21.76
CA SER A 288 18.21 -10.61 22.10
C SER A 288 19.68 -10.22 22.04
N ASP A 289 20.00 -9.12 21.36
CA ASP A 289 21.38 -8.62 21.22
C ASP A 289 22.36 -9.68 20.66
N ILE A 290 21.85 -10.64 19.86
CA ILE A 290 22.69 -11.63 19.18
C ILE A 290 23.51 -10.95 18.07
N GLU A 291 24.74 -11.41 17.84
CA GLU A 291 25.50 -11.11 16.63
C GLU A 291 25.73 -12.39 15.83
N ALA A 292 25.22 -12.48 14.61
CA ALA A 292 25.40 -13.64 13.73
C ALA A 292 25.57 -13.21 12.28
N ASP A 293 26.20 -14.05 11.45
CA ASP A 293 26.22 -13.81 10.01
C ASP A 293 24.87 -14.16 9.38
N ARG A 294 24.33 -15.34 9.72
CA ARG A 294 23.00 -15.78 9.27
C ARG A 294 22.21 -16.46 10.38
N ILE A 295 20.89 -16.33 10.30
CA ILE A 295 19.95 -17.14 11.07
C ILE A 295 18.99 -17.78 10.07
N GLU A 296 18.98 -19.11 10.03
CA GLU A 296 18.21 -19.91 9.08
C GLU A 296 17.24 -20.81 9.83
N ILE A 297 15.94 -20.61 9.60
CA ILE A 297 14.86 -21.38 10.18
C ILE A 297 13.90 -21.76 9.05
N GLU A 298 14.19 -22.89 8.42
CA GLU A 298 13.51 -23.33 7.20
C GLU A 298 12.93 -24.76 7.32
N ASP A 299 12.54 -25.33 6.18
CA ASP A 299 12.15 -26.73 6.03
C ASP A 299 11.04 -27.21 6.98
N GLY A 300 10.03 -26.36 7.18
CA GLY A 300 8.86 -26.68 7.99
C GLY A 300 9.12 -26.67 9.50
N ALA A 301 10.18 -25.98 9.94
CA ALA A 301 10.42 -25.71 11.36
C ALA A 301 9.19 -25.10 12.04
N ARG A 302 9.00 -25.43 13.32
CA ARG A 302 7.86 -25.02 14.14
C ARG A 302 8.33 -24.41 15.46
N ILE A 303 7.97 -23.16 15.68
CA ILE A 303 8.22 -22.42 16.92
C ILE A 303 6.87 -22.21 17.61
N LEU A 304 6.64 -22.91 18.73
CA LEU A 304 5.44 -22.82 19.54
C LEU A 304 5.74 -21.95 20.77
N GLY A 305 5.43 -20.66 20.69
CA GLY A 305 5.87 -19.62 21.62
C GLY A 305 6.43 -18.41 20.87
N ARG A 306 6.94 -17.42 21.61
CA ARG A 306 7.54 -16.21 21.03
C ARG A 306 8.93 -16.48 20.48
N MET A 307 9.25 -15.86 19.35
CA MET A 307 10.60 -15.65 18.85
C MET A 307 11.02 -14.20 19.08
N LEU A 308 12.11 -13.99 19.81
CA LEU A 308 12.64 -12.67 20.13
C LEU A 308 14.00 -12.47 19.47
N ILE A 309 14.18 -11.39 18.73
CA ILE A 309 15.47 -10.89 18.20
C ILE A 309 15.62 -9.36 18.36
N PRO A 310 15.23 -8.76 19.50
CA PRO A 310 15.37 -7.32 19.67
C PRO A 310 16.86 -6.92 19.68
N ARG A 311 17.19 -5.84 18.97
CA ARG A 311 18.57 -5.30 18.83
C ARG A 311 19.61 -6.32 18.32
N GLY A 312 19.17 -7.45 17.76
CA GLY A 312 20.07 -8.42 17.16
C GLY A 312 20.69 -7.88 15.86
N VAL A 313 21.94 -8.26 15.60
CA VAL A 313 22.68 -7.94 14.38
C VAL A 313 22.87 -9.22 13.57
N VAL A 314 22.15 -9.35 12.47
CA VAL A 314 22.30 -10.46 11.50
C VAL A 314 22.94 -9.90 10.24
N ARG A 315 24.25 -10.09 10.07
CA ARG A 315 25.04 -9.37 9.05
C ARG A 315 24.59 -9.63 7.63
N ASP A 316 24.21 -10.87 7.32
CA ASP A 316 23.78 -11.30 5.99
C ASP A 316 22.27 -11.53 5.94
N THR A 317 21.74 -12.63 6.48
CA THR A 317 20.33 -13.01 6.24
C THR A 317 19.65 -13.60 7.48
N LEU A 318 18.45 -13.10 7.80
CA LEU A 318 17.47 -13.74 8.68
C LEU A 318 16.42 -14.43 7.79
N ALA A 319 16.55 -15.74 7.62
CA ALA A 319 15.67 -16.57 6.80
C ALA A 319 14.66 -17.34 7.68
N LEU A 320 13.39 -17.10 7.42
CA LEU A 320 12.22 -17.68 8.07
C LEU A 320 11.31 -18.30 6.98
N ARG A 321 11.87 -19.17 6.13
CA ARG A 321 11.17 -19.68 4.94
C ARG A 321 10.27 -20.85 5.28
N GLY A 322 8.97 -20.72 5.02
CA GLY A 322 8.01 -21.80 5.27
C GLY A 322 7.87 -22.21 6.74
N VAL A 323 8.37 -21.41 7.67
CA VAL A 323 8.30 -21.66 9.11
C VAL A 323 6.88 -21.43 9.65
N GLU A 324 6.48 -22.18 10.67
CA GLU A 324 5.32 -21.88 11.50
C GLU A 324 5.78 -21.29 12.84
N ILE A 325 5.42 -20.04 13.13
CA ILE A 325 5.62 -19.42 14.44
C ILE A 325 4.25 -19.12 15.02
N SER A 326 3.93 -19.73 16.16
CA SER A 326 2.60 -19.67 16.75
C SER A 326 2.65 -19.29 18.22
N ASN A 327 2.09 -18.11 18.53
CA ASN A 327 1.79 -17.63 19.87
C ASN A 327 0.47 -16.84 19.87
N PRO A 328 -0.68 -17.55 19.86
CA PRO A 328 -2.01 -16.93 19.78
C PRO A 328 -2.26 -15.93 20.92
N GLY A 329 -2.89 -14.78 20.60
CA GLY A 329 -3.15 -13.69 21.57
C GLY A 329 -1.91 -12.90 22.01
N GLY A 330 -0.72 -13.27 21.53
CA GLY A 330 0.54 -12.64 21.88
C GLY A 330 1.29 -12.09 20.67
N TYR A 331 2.63 -12.08 20.78
CA TYR A 331 3.54 -11.80 19.67
C TYR A 331 4.08 -13.12 19.14
N ALA A 332 4.06 -13.34 17.83
CA ALA A 332 4.76 -14.46 17.21
C ALA A 332 6.25 -14.13 17.08
N LEU A 333 6.57 -12.94 16.56
CA LEU A 333 7.93 -12.48 16.28
C LEU A 333 8.11 -11.04 16.78
N VAL A 334 9.18 -10.79 17.52
CA VAL A 334 9.58 -9.45 17.99
C VAL A 334 11.04 -9.20 17.60
N GLY A 335 11.28 -8.25 16.70
CA GLY A 335 12.59 -7.84 16.21
C GLY A 335 12.77 -6.32 16.26
N ILE A 336 12.36 -5.69 17.36
CA ILE A 336 12.45 -4.24 17.54
C ILE A 336 13.92 -3.81 17.52
N GLY A 337 14.25 -2.83 16.67
CA GLY A 337 15.61 -2.29 16.54
C GLY A 337 16.64 -3.31 16.02
N ALA A 338 16.20 -4.43 15.43
CA ALA A 338 17.12 -5.40 14.84
C ALA A 338 17.78 -4.83 13.57
N ALA A 339 19.05 -5.14 13.37
CA ALA A 339 19.79 -4.79 12.16
C ALA A 339 20.06 -6.08 11.36
N VAL A 340 19.42 -6.21 10.20
CA VAL A 340 19.52 -7.41 9.36
C VAL A 340 20.03 -7.05 7.96
N GLY A 341 20.89 -7.86 7.35
CA GLY A 341 21.23 -7.67 5.94
C GLY A 341 19.97 -7.86 5.07
N SER A 342 19.39 -9.05 5.09
CA SER A 342 18.13 -9.38 4.41
C SER A 342 17.18 -10.13 5.36
N LEU A 343 15.94 -9.66 5.45
CA LEU A 343 14.86 -10.41 6.08
C LEU A 343 14.09 -11.18 5.00
N VAL A 344 14.00 -12.50 5.12
CA VAL A 344 13.24 -13.35 4.19
C VAL A 344 12.29 -14.27 4.95
N ALA A 345 11.01 -13.93 5.00
CA ALA A 345 9.97 -14.74 5.66
C ALA A 345 8.95 -15.33 4.68
N ASP A 346 9.42 -15.72 3.49
CA ASP A 346 8.58 -16.20 2.40
C ASP A 346 7.79 -17.44 2.80
N ARG A 347 6.48 -17.44 2.51
CA ARG A 347 5.53 -18.52 2.83
C ARG A 347 5.46 -18.87 4.33
N ALA A 348 5.96 -18.03 5.23
CA ALA A 348 5.83 -18.25 6.66
C ALA A 348 4.36 -18.18 7.12
N ARG A 349 4.04 -18.93 8.18
CA ARG A 349 2.75 -18.87 8.88
C ARG A 349 2.99 -18.32 10.28
N LEU A 350 2.52 -17.09 10.53
CA LEU A 350 2.72 -16.38 11.79
C LEU A 350 1.36 -16.22 12.48
N VAL A 351 1.18 -16.86 13.63
CA VAL A 351 -0.05 -16.78 14.44
C VAL A 351 0.26 -15.97 15.69
N GLY A 352 -0.30 -14.77 15.77
CA GLY A 352 0.09 -13.71 16.72
C GLY A 352 0.71 -12.51 15.99
N ARG A 353 1.00 -11.45 16.75
CA ARG A 353 1.52 -10.18 16.22
C ARG A 353 2.98 -10.27 15.79
N VAL A 354 3.34 -9.55 14.73
CA VAL A 354 4.72 -9.42 14.23
C VAL A 354 5.17 -7.97 14.44
N MET A 355 6.19 -7.77 15.26
CA MET A 355 6.69 -6.46 15.66
C MET A 355 8.13 -6.28 15.20
N LEU A 356 8.33 -5.48 14.16
CA LEU A 356 9.62 -5.17 13.52
C LEU A 356 9.85 -3.65 13.48
N ASP A 357 9.33 -2.95 14.47
CA ASP A 357 9.47 -1.51 14.61
C ASP A 357 10.94 -1.12 14.77
N GLU A 358 11.33 -0.01 14.14
CA GLU A 358 12.70 0.53 14.17
C GLU A 358 13.76 -0.44 13.63
N MET A 359 13.36 -1.52 12.94
CA MET A 359 14.28 -2.45 12.30
C MET A 359 15.04 -1.77 11.15
N GLU A 360 16.32 -2.08 11.01
CA GLU A 360 17.13 -1.74 9.84
C GLU A 360 17.34 -2.99 8.98
N ALA A 361 17.03 -2.88 7.69
CA ALA A 361 17.28 -3.94 6.72
C ALA A 361 17.89 -3.42 5.42
N THR A 362 18.74 -4.19 4.74
CA THR A 362 19.06 -3.87 3.33
C THR A 362 17.87 -4.20 2.44
N SER A 363 17.18 -5.31 2.69
CA SER A 363 15.95 -5.71 2.01
C SER A 363 15.05 -6.52 2.94
N ALA A 364 13.73 -6.44 2.74
CA ALA A 364 12.77 -7.22 3.51
C ALA A 364 11.74 -7.86 2.59
N ARG A 365 11.53 -9.17 2.73
CA ARG A 365 10.63 -9.96 1.89
C ARG A 365 9.73 -10.87 2.74
N LEU A 366 8.43 -10.74 2.56
CA LEU A 366 7.39 -11.55 3.21
C LEU A 366 6.41 -12.06 2.14
N VAL A 367 6.94 -12.68 1.08
CA VAL A 367 6.15 -13.06 -0.09
C VAL A 367 5.32 -14.31 0.21
N GLY A 368 4.00 -14.21 0.03
CA GLY A 368 3.08 -15.31 0.31
C GLY A 368 2.96 -15.66 1.80
N THR A 369 3.49 -14.82 2.69
CA THR A 369 3.39 -14.98 4.15
C THR A 369 1.94 -14.85 4.60
N ARG A 370 1.54 -15.62 5.61
CA ARG A 370 0.23 -15.49 6.25
C ARG A 370 0.41 -15.09 7.69
N VAL A 371 -0.19 -13.97 8.08
CA VAL A 371 -0.20 -13.47 9.45
C VAL A 371 -1.63 -13.43 9.95
N THR A 372 -1.88 -14.06 11.09
CA THR A 372 -3.19 -14.07 11.73
C THR A 372 -3.07 -13.48 13.12
N ASN A 373 -3.61 -12.29 13.32
CA ASN A 373 -3.84 -11.69 14.62
C ASN A 373 -5.33 -11.79 14.97
N PRO A 374 -5.72 -12.49 16.05
CA PRO A 374 -7.13 -12.61 16.44
C PRO A 374 -7.73 -11.31 17.00
N ASP A 375 -6.88 -10.37 17.42
CA ASP A 375 -7.29 -9.08 17.99
C ASP A 375 -7.42 -8.00 16.90
N ASP A 376 -8.26 -6.97 17.11
CA ASP A 376 -8.46 -5.81 16.20
C ASP A 376 -7.24 -4.86 16.11
N SER A 377 -6.03 -5.38 16.35
CA SER A 377 -4.76 -4.64 16.32
C SER A 377 -3.93 -4.94 15.07
N TRP A 378 -2.80 -4.25 14.92
CA TRP A 378 -1.82 -4.48 13.84
C TRP A 378 -1.32 -5.92 13.83
N ALA A 379 -1.49 -6.61 12.69
CA ALA A 379 -0.93 -7.94 12.49
C ALA A 379 0.59 -7.86 12.31
N ILE A 380 1.04 -6.87 11.52
CA ILE A 380 2.46 -6.60 11.26
C ILE A 380 2.72 -5.12 11.50
N SER A 381 3.74 -4.81 12.28
CA SER A 381 4.25 -3.46 12.48
C SER A 381 5.71 -3.37 12.08
N LEU A 382 6.02 -2.39 11.24
CA LEU A 382 7.35 -1.97 10.75
C LEU A 382 7.46 -0.45 10.96
N GLN A 383 6.91 0.06 12.06
CA GLN A 383 6.85 1.49 12.32
C GLN A 383 8.27 2.05 12.42
N SER A 384 8.53 3.15 11.73
CA SER A 384 9.85 3.80 11.70
C SER A 384 11.01 2.91 11.23
N ALA A 385 10.74 1.75 10.63
CA ALA A 385 11.78 0.87 10.10
C ALA A 385 12.49 1.53 8.90
N THR A 386 13.73 1.13 8.64
CA THR A 386 14.51 1.58 7.48
C THR A 386 14.90 0.37 6.62
N VAL A 387 14.38 0.32 5.39
CA VAL A 387 14.72 -0.71 4.39
C VAL A 387 15.49 -0.05 3.25
N ARG A 388 16.78 -0.34 3.10
CA ARG A 388 17.65 0.39 2.15
C ARG A 388 17.29 0.15 0.68
N ARG A 389 16.71 -1.01 0.35
CA ARG A 389 16.23 -1.36 -1.01
C ARG A 389 14.72 -1.54 -0.99
N ASP A 390 14.24 -2.75 -1.27
CA ASP A 390 12.83 -3.05 -1.44
C ASP A 390 12.21 -3.70 -0.20
N LEU A 391 10.97 -3.32 0.08
CA LEU A 391 10.05 -4.02 0.96
C LEU A 391 9.04 -4.77 0.11
N ASN A 392 9.22 -6.09 -0.04
CA ASN A 392 8.36 -6.92 -0.87
C ASN A 392 7.39 -7.75 -0.01
N LEU A 393 6.12 -7.38 -0.08
CA LEU A 393 4.97 -7.96 0.60
C LEU A 393 3.96 -8.55 -0.42
N GLU A 394 4.42 -8.96 -1.60
CA GLU A 394 3.54 -9.55 -2.62
C GLU A 394 2.87 -10.82 -2.09
N ARG A 395 1.57 -10.95 -2.39
CA ARG A 395 0.73 -12.08 -1.94
C ARG A 395 0.69 -12.27 -0.42
N LEU A 396 1.05 -11.24 0.36
CA LEU A 396 0.87 -11.23 1.81
C LEU A 396 -0.61 -11.38 2.15
N SER A 397 -0.95 -12.25 3.09
CA SER A 397 -2.29 -12.34 3.67
C SER A 397 -2.22 -11.99 5.15
N ALA A 398 -2.78 -10.84 5.54
CA ALA A 398 -2.80 -10.40 6.93
C ALA A 398 -4.25 -10.26 7.41
N ARG A 399 -4.61 -11.02 8.46
CA ARG A 399 -5.80 -10.76 9.27
C ARG A 399 -5.35 -9.92 10.47
N GLY A 400 -5.81 -8.67 10.50
CA GLY A 400 -5.22 -7.53 11.21
C GLY A 400 -4.49 -6.60 10.23
N GLY A 401 -4.35 -5.32 10.59
CA GLY A 401 -3.77 -4.30 9.70
C GLY A 401 -2.24 -4.41 9.53
N LEU A 402 -1.72 -3.74 8.50
CA LEU A 402 -0.29 -3.52 8.26
C LEU A 402 0.12 -2.09 8.64
N ASN A 403 1.01 -1.95 9.62
CA ASN A 403 1.56 -0.65 10.03
C ASN A 403 2.97 -0.45 9.48
N ILE A 404 3.11 0.46 8.51
CA ILE A 404 4.38 0.94 7.96
C ILE A 404 4.50 2.47 8.15
N LYS A 405 3.90 3.01 9.21
CA LYS A 405 3.92 4.44 9.52
C LYS A 405 5.36 4.93 9.72
N GLY A 406 5.71 6.02 9.05
CA GLY A 406 7.05 6.62 9.15
C GLY A 406 8.19 5.76 8.60
N ILE A 407 7.88 4.67 7.89
CA ILE A 407 8.91 3.80 7.30
C ILE A 407 9.75 4.57 6.27
N ARG A 408 11.03 4.23 6.16
CA ARG A 408 11.91 4.68 5.06
C ARG A 408 12.30 3.50 4.20
N VAL A 409 11.93 3.54 2.92
CA VAL A 409 12.26 2.50 1.94
C VAL A 409 13.05 3.14 0.80
N GLY A 410 14.29 2.72 0.58
CA GLY A 410 15.17 3.35 -0.41
C GLY A 410 14.75 3.13 -1.85
N ALA A 411 14.12 2.00 -2.14
CA ALA A 411 13.56 1.68 -3.46
C ALA A 411 12.03 1.59 -3.41
N ALA A 412 11.44 0.39 -3.55
CA ALA A 412 10.00 0.23 -3.73
C ALA A 412 9.34 -0.61 -2.63
N VAL A 413 8.04 -0.37 -2.45
CA VAL A 413 7.15 -1.22 -1.63
C VAL A 413 6.20 -1.95 -2.56
N PHE A 414 6.20 -3.28 -2.50
CA PHE A 414 5.36 -4.13 -3.33
C PHE A 414 4.32 -4.86 -2.49
N LEU A 415 3.04 -4.69 -2.84
CA LEU A 415 1.86 -5.30 -2.23
C LEU A 415 1.02 -6.03 -3.29
N GLY A 416 1.63 -6.36 -4.44
CA GLY A 416 1.00 -7.07 -5.55
C GLY A 416 0.26 -8.33 -5.11
N GLY A 417 -1.06 -8.37 -5.30
CA GLY A 417 -1.90 -9.51 -4.93
C GLY A 417 -2.03 -9.77 -3.42
N ALA A 418 -1.65 -8.82 -2.56
CA ALA A 418 -1.83 -8.94 -1.12
C ALA A 418 -3.31 -8.81 -0.70
N HIS A 419 -3.66 -9.45 0.41
CA HIS A 419 -4.96 -9.38 1.06
C HIS A 419 -4.79 -8.89 2.51
N LEU A 420 -5.31 -7.70 2.80
CA LEU A 420 -5.24 -7.07 4.12
C LEU A 420 -6.64 -6.89 4.70
N ASP A 421 -6.95 -7.59 5.79
CA ASP A 421 -8.22 -7.41 6.51
C ASP A 421 -7.92 -6.78 7.86
N GLY A 422 -7.93 -5.45 7.92
CA GLY A 422 -7.61 -4.69 9.13
C GLY A 422 -8.83 -4.25 9.93
N GLY A 423 -10.04 -4.71 9.58
CA GLY A 423 -11.28 -4.20 10.16
C GLY A 423 -11.49 -2.73 9.80
N TYR A 424 -11.03 -1.82 10.67
CA TYR A 424 -11.11 -0.37 10.47
C TYR A 424 -9.98 0.18 9.59
N ARG A 425 -8.73 -0.26 9.79
CA ARG A 425 -7.57 0.24 9.04
C ARG A 425 -6.70 -0.91 8.55
N ALA A 426 -6.67 -1.09 7.23
CA ALA A 426 -5.90 -2.15 6.58
C ALA A 426 -4.42 -1.81 6.42
N LEU A 427 -4.12 -0.56 6.04
CA LEU A 427 -2.75 -0.10 5.79
C LEU A 427 -2.53 1.29 6.40
N ALA A 428 -1.64 1.39 7.39
CA ALA A 428 -1.14 2.66 7.89
C ALA A 428 0.25 2.93 7.32
N ALA A 429 0.33 3.85 6.37
CA ALA A 429 1.55 4.27 5.69
C ALA A 429 1.74 5.80 5.76
N SER A 430 1.15 6.44 6.76
CA SER A 430 1.30 7.88 6.95
C SER A 430 2.76 8.23 7.26
N ARG A 431 3.23 9.33 6.65
CA ARG A 431 4.63 9.80 6.71
C ARG A 431 5.67 8.79 6.19
N ALA A 432 5.25 7.77 5.43
CA ALA A 432 6.20 6.87 4.76
C ALA A 432 7.03 7.65 3.73
N VAL A 433 8.31 7.34 3.65
CA VAL A 433 9.23 7.87 2.62
C VAL A 433 9.69 6.70 1.77
N ILE A 434 9.29 6.68 0.50
CA ILE A 434 9.62 5.59 -0.45
C ILE A 434 10.38 6.20 -1.61
N GLY A 435 11.64 5.83 -1.79
CA GLY A 435 12.55 6.44 -2.77
C GLY A 435 12.14 6.20 -4.23
N GLU A 436 11.38 5.15 -4.49
CA GLU A 436 10.73 4.90 -5.78
C GLU A 436 9.21 4.86 -5.65
N ARG A 437 8.63 3.66 -5.71
CA ARG A 437 7.22 3.44 -6.02
C ARG A 437 6.54 2.60 -4.95
N LEU A 438 5.27 2.89 -4.71
CA LEU A 438 4.38 2.04 -3.92
C LEU A 438 3.43 1.33 -4.90
N VAL A 439 3.51 0.00 -4.97
CA VAL A 439 2.77 -0.82 -5.92
C VAL A 439 1.83 -1.76 -5.18
N LEU A 440 0.53 -1.49 -5.22
CA LEU A 440 -0.50 -2.42 -4.77
C LEU A 440 -0.95 -3.29 -5.94
N GLY A 441 -1.14 -2.67 -7.11
CA GLY A 441 -1.40 -3.34 -8.37
C GLY A 441 -2.61 -4.28 -8.40
N ARG A 442 -2.66 -5.11 -9.44
CA ARG A 442 -3.81 -6.00 -9.69
C ARG A 442 -3.94 -7.05 -8.60
N ARG A 443 -5.19 -7.40 -8.27
CA ARG A 443 -5.58 -8.40 -7.26
C ARG A 443 -5.28 -8.02 -5.81
N PHE A 444 -4.69 -6.85 -5.54
CA PHE A 444 -4.68 -6.31 -4.19
C PHE A 444 -6.12 -6.11 -3.69
N ARG A 445 -6.39 -6.56 -2.47
CA ARG A 445 -7.70 -6.40 -1.83
C ARG A 445 -7.52 -6.02 -0.37
N CYS A 446 -8.24 -5.01 0.10
CA CYS A 446 -8.29 -4.72 1.53
C CYS A 446 -9.69 -4.45 2.05
N ARG A 447 -9.87 -4.76 3.35
CA ARG A 447 -10.99 -4.33 4.18
C ARG A 447 -10.44 -3.44 5.30
N GLY A 448 -10.92 -2.20 5.34
CA GLY A 448 -10.41 -1.12 6.16
C GLY A 448 -9.63 -0.08 5.36
N ASP A 449 -9.43 1.08 5.98
CA ASP A 449 -8.81 2.26 5.36
C ASP A 449 -7.35 2.02 4.95
N ILE A 450 -6.95 2.72 3.88
CA ILE A 450 -5.55 2.92 3.48
C ILE A 450 -5.18 4.38 3.79
N ASP A 451 -4.27 4.57 4.73
CA ASP A 451 -3.79 5.88 5.18
C ASP A 451 -2.39 6.16 4.64
N LEU A 452 -2.28 7.00 3.62
CA LEU A 452 -1.03 7.51 3.04
C LEU A 452 -0.83 9.00 3.35
N ALA A 453 -1.44 9.51 4.43
CA ALA A 453 -1.33 10.92 4.78
C ALA A 453 0.14 11.35 4.98
N HIS A 454 0.54 12.45 4.35
CA HIS A 454 1.90 12.98 4.37
C HIS A 454 2.99 12.01 3.86
N ALA A 455 2.63 10.96 3.12
CA ALA A 455 3.62 10.10 2.48
C ALA A 455 4.39 10.85 1.38
N ASP A 456 5.68 10.54 1.22
CA ASP A 456 6.55 11.08 0.18
C ASP A 456 7.08 9.95 -0.71
N LEU A 457 6.64 9.92 -1.97
CA LEU A 457 7.02 8.92 -2.96
C LEU A 457 7.93 9.54 -4.02
N GLY A 458 9.10 8.93 -4.22
CA GLY A 458 10.11 9.39 -5.18
C GLY A 458 9.76 9.14 -6.65
N LYS A 459 8.79 8.26 -6.92
CA LYS A 459 8.22 7.96 -8.24
C LYS A 459 6.69 7.83 -8.11
N SER A 460 6.10 6.72 -8.55
CA SER A 460 4.65 6.56 -8.73
C SER A 460 3.96 5.83 -7.58
N LEU A 461 2.67 6.15 -7.37
CA LEU A 461 1.72 5.34 -6.61
C LEU A 461 0.88 4.52 -7.61
N ALA A 462 1.03 3.19 -7.59
CA ALA A 462 0.34 2.30 -8.52
C ALA A 462 -0.69 1.40 -7.81
N MET A 463 -1.97 1.69 -8.02
CA MET A 463 -3.12 1.00 -7.43
C MET A 463 -4.07 0.47 -8.52
N ASP A 464 -3.55 0.20 -9.72
CA ASP A 464 -4.34 -0.29 -10.85
C ASP A 464 -5.03 -1.63 -10.53
N GLY A 465 -6.35 -1.68 -10.67
CA GLY A 465 -7.15 -2.88 -10.40
C GLY A 465 -7.22 -3.31 -8.93
N ALA A 466 -6.85 -2.42 -7.99
CA ALA A 466 -7.00 -2.66 -6.56
C ALA A 466 -8.48 -2.64 -6.15
N ARG A 467 -8.87 -3.45 -5.16
CA ARG A 467 -10.19 -3.36 -4.51
C ARG A 467 -10.04 -2.91 -3.05
N ILE A 468 -10.69 -1.82 -2.69
CA ILE A 468 -10.57 -1.18 -1.39
C ILE A 468 -11.97 -1.08 -0.80
N GLN A 469 -12.23 -1.82 0.27
CA GLN A 469 -13.44 -1.66 1.09
C GLN A 469 -13.09 -0.79 2.29
N GLY A 470 -13.20 0.53 2.12
CA GLY A 470 -12.72 1.55 3.06
C GLY A 470 -12.24 2.80 2.32
N GLN A 471 -11.76 3.78 3.07
CA GLN A 471 -11.29 5.05 2.54
C GLN A 471 -9.82 4.98 2.09
N LEU A 472 -9.49 5.57 0.93
CA LEU A 472 -8.14 5.90 0.49
C LEU A 472 -7.79 7.34 0.86
N ARG A 473 -6.95 7.52 1.88
CA ARG A 473 -6.45 8.83 2.32
C ARG A 473 -5.09 9.15 1.72
N LEU A 474 -5.04 10.23 0.94
CA LEU A 474 -3.85 10.81 0.31
C LEU A 474 -3.60 12.26 0.80
N PHE A 475 -4.09 12.59 2.00
CA PHE A 475 -4.00 13.92 2.60
C PHE A 475 -2.56 14.43 2.64
N GLN A 476 -2.27 15.53 1.94
CA GLN A 476 -0.95 16.15 1.83
C GLN A 476 0.19 15.20 1.41
N ALA A 477 -0.14 14.10 0.71
CA ALA A 477 0.87 13.22 0.15
C ALA A 477 1.61 13.89 -1.02
N ARG A 478 2.84 13.46 -1.28
CA ARG A 478 3.67 13.92 -2.40
C ARG A 478 4.08 12.73 -3.25
N VAL A 479 3.87 12.84 -4.57
CA VAL A 479 4.19 11.81 -5.55
C VAL A 479 4.93 12.46 -6.71
N ARG A 480 6.21 12.14 -6.88
CA ARG A 480 7.09 12.79 -7.90
C ARG A 480 6.87 12.31 -9.34
N SER A 481 6.02 11.30 -9.54
CA SER A 481 5.60 10.85 -10.87
C SER A 481 4.08 10.78 -10.89
N ASP A 482 3.50 9.59 -11.07
CA ASP A 482 2.06 9.45 -11.32
C ASP A 482 1.33 8.77 -10.16
N VAL A 483 0.06 9.14 -9.99
CA VAL A 483 -0.92 8.38 -9.21
C VAL A 483 -1.81 7.61 -10.20
N LEU A 484 -1.77 6.28 -10.12
CA LEU A 484 -2.44 5.38 -11.05
C LEU A 484 -3.52 4.55 -10.33
N LEU A 485 -4.78 4.80 -10.66
CA LEU A 485 -5.98 4.16 -10.12
C LEU A 485 -6.79 3.48 -11.23
N ARG A 486 -6.14 2.97 -12.29
CA ARG A 486 -6.85 2.46 -13.48
C ARG A 486 -7.63 1.20 -13.13
N GLY A 487 -8.93 1.18 -13.38
CA GLY A 487 -9.82 0.06 -13.05
C GLY A 487 -9.88 -0.27 -11.56
N ALA A 488 -9.51 0.65 -10.67
CA ALA A 488 -9.62 0.46 -9.23
C ALA A 488 -11.09 0.46 -8.81
N TYR A 489 -11.43 -0.31 -7.79
CA TYR A 489 -12.76 -0.37 -7.18
C TYR A 489 -12.68 0.05 -5.72
N ILE A 490 -13.36 1.13 -5.36
CA ILE A 490 -13.32 1.72 -4.02
C ILE A 490 -14.76 1.78 -3.50
N GLU A 491 -15.00 1.19 -2.34
CA GLU A 491 -16.31 1.12 -1.70
C GLU A 491 -16.19 1.72 -0.29
N SER A 492 -16.89 2.82 -0.03
CA SER A 492 -16.87 3.54 1.24
C SER A 492 -18.20 4.24 1.49
N SER A 493 -18.72 4.21 2.73
CA SER A 493 -20.01 4.79 3.11
C SER A 493 -20.03 6.34 3.18
N GLY A 494 -19.12 7.01 2.47
CA GLY A 494 -18.98 8.46 2.52
C GLY A 494 -17.88 8.94 1.58
N MET A 495 -16.65 8.99 2.07
CA MET A 495 -15.51 9.40 1.25
C MET A 495 -14.72 8.19 0.77
N GLY A 496 -14.68 7.96 -0.54
CA GLY A 496 -13.86 6.91 -1.15
C GLY A 496 -12.40 7.33 -1.24
N VAL A 497 -12.13 8.50 -1.84
CA VAL A 497 -10.77 9.05 -2.00
C VAL A 497 -10.69 10.43 -1.37
N ASP A 498 -9.75 10.63 -0.44
CA ASP A 498 -9.51 11.91 0.23
C ASP A 498 -8.08 12.39 -0.03
N ALA A 499 -7.91 13.20 -1.07
CA ALA A 499 -6.63 13.69 -1.58
C ALA A 499 -6.50 15.21 -1.39
N ILE A 500 -6.95 15.74 -0.25
CA ILE A 500 -6.78 17.16 0.09
C ILE A 500 -5.29 17.52 0.09
N GLY A 501 -4.93 18.53 -0.69
CA GLY A 501 -3.54 19.02 -0.75
C GLY A 501 -2.54 18.02 -1.32
N LEU A 502 -3.00 16.96 -2.00
CA LEU A 502 -2.15 16.01 -2.72
C LEU A 502 -1.30 16.77 -3.75
N ARG A 503 -0.01 16.46 -3.82
CA ARG A 503 0.89 16.98 -4.85
C ARG A 503 1.39 15.84 -5.71
N VAL A 504 1.14 15.93 -7.01
CA VAL A 504 1.59 15.00 -8.04
C VAL A 504 2.40 15.80 -9.05
N ASP A 505 3.67 15.44 -9.26
CA ASP A 505 4.49 16.14 -10.26
C ASP A 505 4.14 15.70 -11.68
N GLY A 506 3.64 14.47 -11.85
CA GLY A 506 3.07 13.93 -13.09
C GLY A 506 1.53 13.87 -13.05
N ARG A 507 0.96 12.75 -13.51
CA ARG A 507 -0.48 12.63 -13.75
C ARG A 507 -1.23 11.96 -12.59
N PHE A 508 -2.42 12.45 -12.29
CA PHE A 508 -3.44 11.72 -11.55
C PHE A 508 -4.36 11.02 -12.55
N THR A 509 -4.26 9.70 -12.65
CA THR A 509 -5.02 8.90 -13.63
C THR A 509 -5.92 7.89 -12.92
N ALA A 510 -7.24 8.00 -13.08
CA ALA A 510 -8.22 7.05 -12.55
C ALA A 510 -9.13 6.50 -13.65
N ARG A 511 -8.55 6.13 -14.80
CA ARG A 511 -9.28 5.60 -15.95
C ARG A 511 -10.09 4.35 -15.59
N GLY A 512 -11.39 4.33 -15.86
CA GLY A 512 -12.26 3.19 -15.56
C GLY A 512 -12.38 2.87 -14.07
N MET A 513 -12.02 3.79 -13.17
CA MET A 513 -12.18 3.60 -11.72
C MET A 513 -13.67 3.59 -11.36
N VAL A 514 -14.08 2.72 -10.45
CA VAL A 514 -15.40 2.74 -9.83
C VAL A 514 -15.24 3.13 -8.37
N CYS A 515 -15.94 4.16 -7.94
CA CYS A 515 -15.91 4.66 -6.57
C CYS A 515 -17.33 4.85 -6.05
N ASP A 516 -17.73 4.00 -5.11
CA ASP A 516 -18.93 4.21 -4.28
C ASP A 516 -18.51 5.03 -3.06
N GLY A 517 -18.90 6.30 -3.06
CA GLY A 517 -18.40 7.35 -2.19
C GLY A 517 -17.70 8.47 -2.98
N ALA A 518 -17.58 9.63 -2.33
CA ALA A 518 -17.03 10.83 -2.95
C ALA A 518 -15.50 10.76 -3.16
N VAL A 519 -15.04 11.44 -4.22
CA VAL A 519 -13.63 11.68 -4.54
C VAL A 519 -13.31 13.14 -4.28
N ARG A 520 -12.38 13.41 -3.37
CA ARG A 520 -11.97 14.77 -3.00
C ARG A 520 -10.53 15.06 -3.46
N LEU A 521 -10.39 16.09 -4.28
CA LEU A 521 -9.14 16.66 -4.81
C LEU A 521 -8.95 18.14 -4.41
N THR A 522 -9.57 18.58 -3.30
CA THR A 522 -9.47 19.96 -2.81
C THR A 522 -8.01 20.41 -2.68
N ALA A 523 -7.66 21.53 -3.33
CA ALA A 523 -6.30 22.07 -3.34
C ALA A 523 -5.21 21.07 -3.77
N ALA A 524 -5.58 20.02 -4.52
CA ALA A 524 -4.61 19.12 -5.11
C ALA A 524 -3.88 19.82 -6.28
N VAL A 525 -2.62 19.44 -6.48
CA VAL A 525 -1.78 19.92 -7.58
C VAL A 525 -1.34 18.73 -8.42
N ALA A 526 -1.56 18.79 -9.73
CA ALA A 526 -1.13 17.75 -10.66
C ALA A 526 -0.67 18.35 -12.00
N ASP A 527 0.15 17.64 -12.75
CA ASP A 527 0.44 18.01 -14.14
C ASP A 527 -0.78 17.78 -15.04
N SER A 528 -1.49 16.66 -14.86
CA SER A 528 -2.78 16.42 -15.53
C SER A 528 -3.67 15.55 -14.67
N VAL A 529 -4.99 15.70 -14.83
CA VAL A 529 -6.00 14.86 -14.16
C VAL A 529 -6.84 14.17 -15.23
N VAL A 530 -6.86 12.84 -15.21
CA VAL A 530 -7.56 12.03 -16.22
C VAL A 530 -8.49 11.01 -15.54
N LEU A 531 -9.79 11.20 -15.73
CA LEU A 531 -10.88 10.41 -15.16
C LEU A 531 -11.74 9.72 -16.22
N THR A 532 -11.25 9.54 -17.45
CA THR A 532 -11.99 8.88 -18.55
C THR A 532 -12.56 7.52 -18.13
N GLY A 533 -13.85 7.30 -18.39
CA GLY A 533 -14.56 6.06 -18.02
C GLY A 533 -14.74 5.83 -16.51
N ALA A 534 -14.31 6.76 -15.65
CA ALA A 534 -14.50 6.62 -14.21
C ALA A 534 -15.99 6.81 -13.85
N GLN A 535 -16.45 6.03 -12.87
CA GLN A 535 -17.82 6.04 -12.36
C GLN A 535 -17.77 6.37 -10.86
N ILE A 536 -18.37 7.50 -10.48
CA ILE A 536 -18.37 7.98 -9.08
C ILE A 536 -19.81 8.12 -8.61
N TYR A 537 -20.14 7.42 -7.53
CA TYR A 537 -21.49 7.35 -6.96
C TYR A 537 -21.51 8.06 -5.61
N ASN A 538 -22.24 9.17 -5.52
CA ASN A 538 -22.56 9.86 -4.27
C ASN A 538 -23.85 10.70 -4.44
N PRO A 539 -25.01 10.06 -4.69
CA PRO A 539 -26.24 10.73 -5.14
C PRO A 539 -26.76 11.79 -4.17
N ASP A 540 -26.59 11.56 -2.86
CA ASP A 540 -27.03 12.47 -1.80
C ASP A 540 -26.11 13.70 -1.63
N GLY A 541 -25.01 13.79 -2.38
CA GLY A 541 -23.97 14.80 -2.18
C GLY A 541 -23.19 15.17 -3.43
N ASN A 542 -21.89 15.40 -3.24
CA ASN A 542 -20.95 15.70 -4.32
C ASN A 542 -20.10 14.47 -4.62
N ALA A 543 -20.14 13.99 -5.85
CA ALA A 543 -19.33 12.89 -6.33
C ALA A 543 -17.85 13.30 -6.45
N LEU A 544 -17.57 14.47 -7.05
CA LEU A 544 -16.20 14.98 -7.24
C LEU A 544 -16.05 16.36 -6.59
N ILE A 545 -15.15 16.47 -5.61
CA ILE A 545 -14.93 17.69 -4.82
C ILE A 545 -13.51 18.19 -5.08
N ALA A 546 -13.35 19.13 -5.99
CA ALA A 546 -12.07 19.70 -6.43
C ALA A 546 -11.98 21.24 -6.35
N PRO A 547 -12.47 21.91 -5.28
CA PRO A 547 -12.28 23.36 -5.15
C PRO A 547 -10.79 23.70 -4.98
N ARG A 548 -10.36 24.79 -5.62
CA ARG A 548 -8.98 25.28 -5.65
C ARG A 548 -7.95 24.27 -6.18
N ILE A 549 -8.39 23.29 -6.98
CA ILE A 549 -7.46 22.37 -7.65
C ILE A 549 -6.57 23.14 -8.62
N GLU A 550 -5.31 22.74 -8.75
CA GLU A 550 -4.37 23.29 -9.73
C GLU A 550 -3.87 22.16 -10.64
N VAL A 551 -4.23 22.26 -11.92
CA VAL A 551 -3.83 21.33 -12.97
C VAL A 551 -3.00 22.08 -13.99
N ARG A 552 -1.74 21.70 -14.20
CA ARG A 552 -0.83 22.46 -15.10
C ARG A 552 -1.18 22.28 -16.58
N GLY A 553 -1.55 21.06 -16.96
CA GLY A 553 -2.04 20.66 -18.28
C GLY A 553 -3.55 20.48 -18.25
N ASP A 554 -4.01 19.33 -18.75
CA ASP A 554 -5.43 19.09 -19.00
C ASP A 554 -6.14 18.44 -17.81
N PHE A 555 -7.40 18.83 -17.61
CA PHE A 555 -8.35 18.15 -16.74
C PHE A 555 -9.41 17.47 -17.60
N VAL A 556 -9.30 16.15 -17.71
CA VAL A 556 -10.17 15.31 -18.54
C VAL A 556 -11.14 14.50 -17.67
N VAL A 557 -12.42 14.88 -17.70
CA VAL A 557 -13.60 14.18 -17.13
C VAL A 557 -14.57 13.85 -18.25
N GLY A 558 -14.05 13.25 -19.32
CA GLY A 558 -14.79 12.89 -20.52
C GLY A 558 -14.04 11.83 -21.32
N ASN A 559 -14.48 11.64 -22.56
CA ASN A 559 -13.86 10.78 -23.55
C ASN A 559 -12.46 11.29 -23.89
N ASP A 560 -11.51 10.37 -23.87
CA ASP A 560 -10.13 10.58 -24.29
C ASP A 560 -9.93 9.84 -25.63
N PRO A 561 -9.40 10.49 -26.69
CA PRO A 561 -9.12 9.82 -27.97
C PRO A 561 -8.15 8.64 -27.84
N TYR A 562 -7.33 8.58 -26.79
CA TYR A 562 -6.41 7.48 -26.50
C TYR A 562 -7.06 6.32 -25.73
N SER A 563 -8.33 6.41 -25.33
CA SER A 563 -9.03 5.39 -24.53
C SER A 563 -10.52 5.32 -24.87
N SER A 564 -10.83 5.16 -26.16
CA SER A 564 -12.20 5.16 -26.68
C SER A 564 -13.05 3.95 -26.24
N ASP A 565 -12.43 2.89 -25.72
CA ASP A 565 -13.06 1.66 -25.24
C ASP A 565 -13.67 1.78 -23.84
N LEU A 566 -13.20 2.74 -23.03
CA LEU A 566 -13.65 2.90 -21.63
C LEU A 566 -14.98 3.64 -21.49
N GLY A 567 -15.46 4.30 -22.54
CA GLY A 567 -16.64 5.17 -22.50
C GLY A 567 -16.43 6.48 -21.75
N GLY A 568 -17.54 7.20 -21.53
CA GLY A 568 -17.55 8.51 -20.88
C GLY A 568 -17.38 8.46 -19.36
N PHE A 569 -16.93 9.56 -18.78
CA PHE A 569 -16.97 9.76 -17.33
C PHE A 569 -18.43 9.81 -16.84
N TRP A 570 -18.70 9.16 -15.71
CA TRP A 570 -20.03 9.09 -15.12
C TRP A 570 -20.00 9.55 -13.66
N ALA A 571 -20.89 10.47 -13.30
CA ALA A 571 -21.06 10.91 -11.93
C ALA A 571 -22.55 11.02 -11.56
N ASP A 572 -22.91 10.39 -10.45
CA ASP A 572 -24.20 10.57 -9.77
C ASP A 572 -23.95 11.28 -8.45
N GLY A 573 -24.36 12.54 -8.39
CA GLY A 573 -23.90 13.53 -7.42
C GLY A 573 -23.15 14.70 -8.09
N GLY A 574 -22.92 15.76 -7.32
CA GLY A 574 -22.36 17.02 -7.82
C GLY A 574 -20.85 17.00 -8.06
N ILE A 575 -20.39 17.74 -9.08
CA ILE A 575 -18.99 18.06 -9.33
C ILE A 575 -18.73 19.51 -8.91
N VAL A 576 -17.76 19.73 -8.03
CA VAL A 576 -17.40 21.06 -7.52
C VAL A 576 -15.96 21.38 -7.88
N MET A 577 -15.73 22.43 -8.67
CA MET A 577 -14.41 22.87 -9.15
C MET A 577 -14.17 24.38 -8.91
N ARG A 578 -14.79 24.93 -7.87
CA ARG A 578 -14.73 26.37 -7.58
C ARG A 578 -13.30 26.88 -7.43
N ASP A 579 -13.02 28.02 -8.04
CA ASP A 579 -11.72 28.71 -7.99
C ASP A 579 -10.53 27.82 -8.40
N GLY A 580 -10.78 26.78 -9.21
CA GLY A 580 -9.76 25.90 -9.76
C GLY A 580 -8.96 26.56 -10.88
N LYS A 581 -7.75 26.07 -11.13
CA LYS A 581 -6.89 26.48 -12.24
C LYS A 581 -6.55 25.27 -13.10
N VAL A 582 -6.78 25.38 -14.40
CA VAL A 582 -6.42 24.39 -15.41
C VAL A 582 -5.59 25.11 -16.47
N GLY A 583 -4.31 24.79 -16.60
CA GLY A 583 -3.43 25.46 -17.57
C GLY A 583 -3.73 25.06 -19.02
N GLY A 584 -4.16 23.82 -19.24
CA GLY A 584 -4.62 23.30 -20.52
C GLY A 584 -6.15 23.34 -20.68
N ASP A 585 -6.71 22.28 -21.24
CA ASP A 585 -8.13 22.15 -21.54
C ASP A 585 -8.90 21.51 -20.35
N LEU A 586 -10.14 21.96 -20.16
CA LEU A 586 -11.13 21.29 -19.31
C LEU A 586 -12.11 20.54 -20.21
N VAL A 587 -12.05 19.21 -20.19
CA VAL A 587 -12.76 18.34 -21.14
C VAL A 587 -13.81 17.51 -20.43
N LEU A 588 -15.08 17.70 -20.79
CA LEU A 588 -16.25 16.97 -20.29
C LEU A 588 -16.97 16.21 -21.42
N ASP A 589 -16.27 15.95 -22.52
CA ASP A 589 -16.86 15.34 -23.71
C ASP A 589 -17.41 13.94 -23.41
N GLY A 590 -18.65 13.63 -23.81
CA GLY A 590 -19.29 12.33 -23.56
C GLY A 590 -19.60 12.03 -22.10
N ALA A 591 -19.44 13.01 -21.19
CA ALA A 591 -19.72 12.79 -19.77
C ALA A 591 -21.22 12.61 -19.51
N VAL A 592 -21.56 11.76 -18.54
CA VAL A 592 -22.91 11.56 -18.05
C VAL A 592 -22.98 12.04 -16.60
N LEU A 593 -23.69 13.14 -16.37
CA LEU A 593 -23.73 13.82 -15.09
C LEU A 593 -25.17 13.87 -14.56
N ARG A 594 -25.42 13.38 -13.34
CA ARG A 594 -26.77 13.31 -12.78
C ARG A 594 -26.86 13.94 -11.40
N ARG A 595 -27.65 15.01 -11.30
CA ARG A 595 -28.13 15.63 -10.07
C ARG A 595 -29.32 16.58 -10.37
N PRO A 596 -30.49 16.04 -10.79
CA PRO A 596 -31.53 16.79 -11.53
C PRO A 596 -32.09 18.02 -10.81
N ASP A 597 -32.17 18.00 -9.48
CA ASP A 597 -32.75 19.07 -8.64
C ASP A 597 -31.71 20.04 -8.06
N HIS A 598 -30.45 19.92 -8.49
CA HIS A 598 -29.35 20.68 -7.93
C HIS A 598 -28.36 21.12 -9.02
N ARG A 599 -27.33 21.86 -8.59
CA ARG A 599 -26.15 22.12 -9.40
C ARG A 599 -25.36 20.81 -9.53
N VAL A 600 -25.27 20.30 -10.75
CA VAL A 600 -24.52 19.07 -11.08
C VAL A 600 -23.06 19.37 -11.39
N LEU A 601 -22.76 20.53 -11.99
CA LEU A 601 -21.39 21.00 -12.20
C LEU A 601 -21.25 22.45 -11.74
N ASP A 602 -20.28 22.68 -10.87
CA ASP A 602 -20.00 23.97 -10.24
C ASP A 602 -18.55 24.41 -10.48
N GLY A 603 -18.33 25.05 -11.62
CA GLY A 603 -17.07 25.65 -12.04
C GLY A 603 -16.99 27.15 -11.77
N THR A 604 -17.71 27.67 -10.76
CA THR A 604 -17.67 29.10 -10.44
C THR A 604 -16.23 29.58 -10.17
N GLY A 605 -15.79 30.65 -10.82
CA GLY A 605 -14.46 31.23 -10.65
C GLY A 605 -13.30 30.43 -11.27
N VAL A 606 -13.58 29.36 -12.02
CA VAL A 606 -12.53 28.54 -12.63
C VAL A 606 -11.73 29.31 -13.67
N GLN A 607 -10.42 29.10 -13.70
CA GLN A 607 -9.50 29.66 -14.70
C GLN A 607 -9.00 28.54 -15.60
N VAL A 608 -9.19 28.68 -16.91
CA VAL A 608 -8.79 27.68 -17.92
C VAL A 608 -7.90 28.35 -18.98
N GLY A 609 -6.66 27.90 -19.12
CA GLY A 609 -5.70 28.42 -20.10
C GLY A 609 -5.96 27.92 -21.53
N GLY A 610 -6.71 26.84 -21.69
CA GLY A 610 -7.16 26.27 -22.96
C GLY A 610 -8.63 26.55 -23.26
N LYS A 611 -9.34 25.53 -23.75
CA LYS A 611 -10.80 25.53 -23.97
C LYS A 611 -11.53 24.79 -22.84
N VAL A 612 -12.81 25.12 -22.67
CA VAL A 612 -13.77 24.25 -21.99
C VAL A 612 -14.59 23.53 -23.06
N SER A 613 -14.57 22.20 -23.04
CA SER A 613 -15.19 21.33 -24.03
C SER A 613 -16.29 20.49 -23.39
N ILE A 614 -17.53 20.63 -23.87
CA ILE A 614 -18.70 19.84 -23.44
C ILE A 614 -19.39 19.30 -24.70
N GLU A 615 -18.78 18.30 -25.33
CA GLU A 615 -19.32 17.68 -26.54
C GLU A 615 -20.02 16.35 -26.27
N ARG A 616 -21.21 16.13 -26.83
CA ARG A 616 -21.97 14.87 -26.74
C ARG A 616 -22.20 14.40 -25.30
N ALA A 617 -22.33 15.33 -24.36
CA ALA A 617 -22.55 15.04 -22.95
C ALA A 617 -24.05 14.91 -22.63
N GLU A 618 -24.38 14.11 -21.63
CA GLU A 618 -25.73 13.99 -21.06
C GLU A 618 -25.73 14.54 -19.63
N ILE A 619 -26.41 15.67 -19.42
CA ILE A 619 -26.37 16.38 -18.15
C ILE A 619 -27.78 16.56 -17.61
N GLN A 620 -28.02 16.04 -16.41
CA GLN A 620 -29.24 16.24 -15.64
C GLN A 620 -28.95 17.10 -14.41
N GLY A 621 -29.40 18.35 -14.42
CA GLY A 621 -29.15 19.37 -13.38
C GLY A 621 -28.49 20.62 -13.96
N THR A 622 -28.16 21.59 -13.10
CA THR A 622 -27.59 22.88 -13.54
C THR A 622 -26.07 22.82 -13.66
N VAL A 623 -25.54 23.32 -14.78
CA VAL A 623 -24.11 23.64 -14.97
C VAL A 623 -23.88 25.12 -14.69
N SER A 624 -22.87 25.45 -13.89
CA SER A 624 -22.45 26.84 -13.63
C SER A 624 -20.95 27.02 -13.87
N PHE A 625 -20.63 28.04 -14.67
CA PHE A 625 -19.29 28.60 -14.88
C PHE A 625 -19.29 30.10 -14.55
N ASP A 626 -20.12 30.52 -13.58
CA ASP A 626 -20.20 31.94 -13.20
C ASP A 626 -18.82 32.46 -12.78
N GLN A 627 -18.45 33.68 -13.19
CA GLN A 627 -17.14 34.29 -12.94
C GLN A 627 -15.94 33.51 -13.51
N ALA A 628 -16.15 32.58 -14.45
CA ALA A 628 -15.06 31.83 -15.05
C ALA A 628 -14.22 32.68 -16.03
N HIS A 629 -12.94 32.36 -16.14
CA HIS A 629 -12.04 32.94 -17.12
C HIS A 629 -11.45 31.83 -18.00
N VAL A 630 -11.85 31.77 -19.26
CA VAL A 630 -11.40 30.75 -20.21
C VAL A 630 -10.67 31.42 -21.35
N ARG A 631 -9.36 31.22 -21.44
CA ARG A 631 -8.51 31.99 -22.35
C ARG A 631 -8.86 31.79 -23.82
N ARG A 632 -9.22 30.57 -24.25
CA ARG A 632 -9.55 30.30 -25.66
C ARG A 632 -11.06 30.34 -25.88
N ARG A 633 -11.75 29.22 -25.69
CA ARG A 633 -13.17 29.14 -26.04
C ARG A 633 -13.96 28.19 -25.16
N PHE A 634 -15.24 28.48 -25.04
CA PHE A 634 -16.26 27.54 -24.57
C PHE A 634 -16.91 26.86 -25.76
N VAL A 635 -16.99 25.53 -25.72
CA VAL A 635 -17.62 24.73 -26.77
C VAL A 635 -18.65 23.80 -26.14
N LEU A 636 -19.91 23.93 -26.56
CA LEU A 636 -20.98 22.99 -26.28
C LEU A 636 -21.47 22.43 -27.62
N SER A 637 -21.28 21.14 -27.88
CA SER A 637 -21.70 20.57 -29.17
C SER A 637 -22.40 19.24 -29.02
N GLY A 638 -23.59 19.11 -29.61
CA GLY A 638 -24.37 17.86 -29.60
C GLY A 638 -24.73 17.34 -28.21
N SER A 639 -24.68 18.18 -27.17
CA SER A 639 -24.94 17.80 -25.78
C SER A 639 -26.41 17.97 -25.41
N THR A 640 -26.90 17.14 -24.50
CA THR A 640 -28.26 17.24 -23.94
C THR A 640 -28.17 17.74 -22.50
N LEU A 641 -28.76 18.90 -22.24
CA LEU A 641 -28.85 19.50 -20.91
C LEU A 641 -30.31 19.58 -20.49
N ALA A 642 -30.67 18.89 -19.41
CA ALA A 642 -32.04 18.84 -18.89
C ALA A 642 -32.04 18.81 -17.35
N GLY A 643 -33.21 18.86 -16.74
CA GLY A 643 -33.39 18.75 -15.28
C GLY A 643 -34.34 19.82 -14.75
N HIS A 644 -34.72 19.69 -13.49
CA HIS A 644 -35.50 20.72 -12.79
C HIS A 644 -34.63 21.95 -12.46
N GLY A 645 -33.31 21.77 -12.50
CA GLY A 645 -32.31 22.82 -12.36
C GLY A 645 -32.42 23.53 -11.01
N VAL A 646 -31.77 24.69 -10.91
CA VAL A 646 -32.00 25.63 -9.80
C VAL A 646 -33.12 26.57 -10.21
N GLY A 647 -34.19 26.62 -9.41
CA GLY A 647 -35.33 27.50 -9.65
C GLY A 647 -34.91 28.97 -9.76
N SER A 648 -35.37 29.65 -10.81
CA SER A 648 -35.20 31.09 -11.01
C SER A 648 -36.52 31.73 -11.43
N THR A 649 -36.60 33.06 -11.31
CA THR A 649 -37.75 33.84 -11.78
C THR A 649 -38.02 33.70 -13.28
N ASP A 650 -37.00 33.33 -14.05
CA ASP A 650 -37.06 33.22 -15.51
C ASP A 650 -37.22 31.77 -16.00
N GLY A 651 -37.36 30.81 -15.08
CA GLY A 651 -37.41 29.37 -15.38
C GLY A 651 -36.23 28.57 -14.81
N PRO A 652 -36.19 27.24 -15.02
CA PRO A 652 -35.08 26.41 -14.59
C PRO A 652 -33.85 26.71 -15.45
N ILE A 653 -32.74 27.04 -14.81
CA ILE A 653 -31.47 27.31 -15.52
C ILE A 653 -30.71 25.98 -15.66
N VAL A 654 -30.42 25.58 -16.90
CA VAL A 654 -29.62 24.38 -17.18
C VAL A 654 -28.15 24.71 -17.41
N PHE A 655 -27.85 25.91 -17.90
CA PHE A 655 -26.47 26.40 -18.06
C PHE A 655 -26.37 27.87 -17.67
N SER A 656 -25.43 28.17 -16.76
CA SER A 656 -25.12 29.52 -16.29
C SER A 656 -23.64 29.83 -16.49
N ALA A 657 -23.33 30.97 -17.09
CA ALA A 657 -21.99 31.52 -17.17
C ALA A 657 -22.10 33.04 -17.05
N ILE A 658 -22.47 33.51 -15.85
CA ILE A 658 -22.62 34.93 -15.51
C ILE A 658 -21.22 35.55 -15.38
N GLN A 659 -21.02 36.76 -15.92
CA GLN A 659 -19.75 37.51 -15.81
C GLN A 659 -18.52 36.68 -16.19
N THR A 660 -18.70 35.82 -17.20
CA THR A 660 -17.66 34.94 -17.72
C THR A 660 -16.89 35.62 -18.83
N MET A 661 -15.59 35.35 -18.92
CA MET A 661 -14.72 35.89 -19.97
C MET A 661 -14.14 34.76 -20.82
N SER A 662 -14.21 34.90 -22.15
CA SER A 662 -13.44 34.06 -23.09
C SER A 662 -13.26 34.73 -24.47
N ASP A 663 -12.43 34.17 -25.36
CA ASP A 663 -12.38 34.68 -26.74
C ASP A 663 -13.67 34.32 -27.48
N GLU A 664 -14.09 33.06 -27.43
CA GLU A 664 -15.26 32.57 -28.17
C GLU A 664 -16.19 31.70 -27.31
N PHE A 665 -17.50 31.86 -27.49
CA PHE A 665 -18.51 30.95 -26.97
C PHE A 665 -19.31 30.34 -28.12
N LEU A 666 -19.16 29.03 -28.30
CA LEU A 666 -19.77 28.26 -29.38
C LEU A 666 -20.73 27.22 -28.82
N VAL A 667 -21.99 27.29 -29.27
CA VAL A 667 -22.94 26.18 -29.21
C VAL A 667 -23.17 25.68 -30.62
N ASP A 668 -23.00 24.38 -30.86
CA ASP A 668 -23.21 23.76 -32.17
C ASP A 668 -23.95 22.43 -32.03
N GLY A 669 -25.26 22.46 -32.27
CA GLY A 669 -26.16 21.34 -32.01
C GLY A 669 -26.51 21.17 -30.52
N GLY A 670 -27.33 20.17 -30.23
CA GLY A 670 -27.73 19.79 -28.88
C GLY A 670 -29.13 20.25 -28.48
N VAL A 671 -29.58 19.78 -27.31
CA VAL A 671 -30.92 20.02 -26.78
C VAL A 671 -30.82 20.58 -25.37
N PHE A 672 -31.45 21.74 -25.14
CA PHE A 672 -31.44 22.45 -23.87
C PHE A 672 -32.88 22.56 -23.35
N ARG A 673 -33.21 21.82 -22.29
CA ARG A 673 -34.52 21.85 -21.63
C ARG A 673 -34.50 22.78 -20.42
N GLY A 674 -34.52 24.07 -20.68
CA GLY A 674 -34.41 25.14 -19.70
C GLY A 674 -33.57 26.30 -20.24
N ALA A 675 -33.27 27.26 -19.36
CA ALA A 675 -32.60 28.49 -19.74
C ALA A 675 -31.06 28.35 -19.85
N LEU A 676 -30.49 28.98 -20.87
CA LEU A 676 -29.07 29.30 -20.98
C LEU A 676 -28.84 30.77 -20.60
N ARG A 677 -28.00 31.02 -19.59
CA ARG A 677 -27.77 32.35 -19.02
C ARG A 677 -26.32 32.80 -19.14
N LEU A 678 -26.06 33.89 -19.87
CA LEU A 678 -24.72 34.49 -20.03
C LEU A 678 -24.67 35.96 -19.55
N THR A 679 -25.47 36.32 -18.54
CA THR A 679 -25.59 37.70 -18.06
C THR A 679 -24.24 38.36 -17.76
N GLY A 680 -23.96 39.53 -18.34
CA GLY A 680 -22.75 40.31 -18.07
C GLY A 680 -21.45 39.72 -18.61
N SER A 681 -21.51 38.73 -19.51
CA SER A 681 -20.33 38.00 -20.00
C SER A 681 -19.67 38.67 -21.20
N THR A 682 -18.37 38.41 -21.36
CA THR A 682 -17.53 38.98 -22.41
C THR A 682 -16.93 37.89 -23.29
N PHE A 683 -17.16 37.98 -24.61
CA PHE A 683 -16.68 37.05 -25.63
C PHE A 683 -15.91 37.81 -26.73
N ALA A 684 -14.59 37.96 -26.56
CA ALA A 684 -13.79 38.94 -27.31
C ALA A 684 -13.87 38.78 -28.84
N ALA A 685 -13.76 37.54 -29.33
CA ALA A 685 -13.91 37.20 -30.75
C ALA A 685 -15.38 37.05 -31.15
N GLY A 686 -16.19 36.34 -30.35
CA GLY A 686 -17.62 36.23 -30.65
C GLY A 686 -18.42 35.21 -29.85
N LEU A 687 -19.74 35.33 -30.01
CA LEU A 687 -20.76 34.42 -29.48
C LEU A 687 -21.49 33.79 -30.67
N SER A 688 -21.52 32.46 -30.75
CA SER A 688 -22.16 31.75 -31.85
C SER A 688 -23.02 30.61 -31.33
N LEU A 689 -24.31 30.64 -31.63
CA LEU A 689 -25.24 29.54 -31.37
C LEU A 689 -25.72 28.99 -32.72
N ARG A 690 -25.50 27.71 -32.97
CA ARG A 690 -25.80 27.05 -34.25
C ARG A 690 -26.56 25.75 -34.03
N HIS A 691 -27.57 25.49 -34.87
CA HIS A 691 -28.22 24.19 -35.03
C HIS A 691 -28.76 23.54 -33.74
N ALA A 692 -29.05 24.32 -32.70
CA ALA A 692 -29.44 23.83 -31.38
C ALA A 692 -30.93 24.05 -31.10
N GLU A 693 -31.50 23.15 -30.29
CA GLU A 693 -32.88 23.20 -29.81
C GLU A 693 -32.92 23.71 -28.36
N PHE A 694 -33.72 24.75 -28.12
CA PHE A 694 -33.96 25.29 -26.78
C PHE A 694 -35.47 25.19 -26.46
N ALA A 695 -35.80 24.43 -25.42
CA ALA A 695 -37.17 24.19 -24.97
C ALA A 695 -37.38 24.73 -23.54
N ALA A 696 -37.99 25.90 -23.44
CA ALA A 696 -38.39 26.59 -22.21
C ALA A 696 -39.77 27.25 -22.41
N PRO A 697 -40.84 26.47 -22.62
CA PRO A 697 -42.15 26.99 -22.99
C PRO A 697 -42.71 27.94 -21.94
N GLY A 698 -43.13 29.13 -22.38
CA GLY A 698 -43.66 30.20 -21.52
C GLY A 698 -42.61 30.89 -20.64
N GLN A 699 -41.33 30.59 -20.82
CA GLN A 699 -40.21 31.09 -20.04
C GLN A 699 -39.13 31.69 -20.97
N THR A 700 -38.00 32.12 -20.40
CA THR A 700 -36.85 32.62 -21.17
C THR A 700 -35.91 31.46 -21.49
N ALA A 701 -35.72 31.17 -22.77
CA ALA A 701 -34.79 30.13 -23.24
C ALA A 701 -33.34 30.63 -23.24
N LEU A 702 -33.11 31.86 -23.71
CA LEU A 702 -31.79 32.48 -23.79
C LEU A 702 -31.79 33.81 -23.02
N LEU A 703 -31.02 33.89 -21.93
CA LEU A 703 -30.90 35.07 -21.08
C LEU A 703 -29.49 35.67 -21.19
N LEU A 704 -29.36 36.66 -22.06
CA LEU A 704 -28.10 37.27 -22.51
C LEU A 704 -28.04 38.79 -22.25
N PRO A 705 -28.49 39.33 -21.10
CA PRO A 705 -28.41 40.77 -20.87
C PRO A 705 -26.98 41.21 -20.59
N ASP A 706 -26.65 42.43 -21.05
CA ASP A 706 -25.37 43.10 -20.78
C ASP A 706 -24.14 42.30 -21.28
N VAL A 707 -24.31 41.51 -22.36
CA VAL A 707 -23.21 40.74 -23.00
C VAL A 707 -22.37 41.65 -23.87
N THR A 708 -21.04 41.48 -23.85
CA THR A 708 -20.12 42.14 -24.78
C THR A 708 -19.46 41.10 -25.68
N CYS A 709 -19.52 41.25 -27.00
CA CYS A 709 -18.84 40.33 -27.90
C CYS A 709 -18.37 40.99 -29.21
N GLY A 710 -17.42 40.33 -29.89
CA GLY A 710 -16.96 40.73 -31.22
C GLY A 710 -18.06 40.58 -32.26
N VAL A 711 -18.40 39.34 -32.62
CA VAL A 711 -19.52 39.02 -33.53
C VAL A 711 -20.55 38.18 -32.78
N PHE A 712 -21.84 38.41 -33.01
CA PHE A 712 -22.91 37.58 -32.45
C PHE A 712 -23.69 36.87 -33.56
N ARG A 713 -23.68 35.54 -33.59
CA ARG A 713 -24.38 34.71 -34.58
C ARG A 713 -25.40 33.77 -33.93
N LEU A 714 -26.62 33.77 -34.48
CA LEU A 714 -27.68 32.81 -34.23
C LEU A 714 -28.00 32.13 -35.57
N THR A 715 -27.68 30.85 -35.74
CA THR A 715 -27.81 30.16 -37.03
C THR A 715 -28.65 28.90 -36.90
N GLY A 716 -29.77 28.83 -37.62
CA GLY A 716 -30.62 27.63 -37.71
C GLY A 716 -31.05 27.08 -36.35
N LEU A 717 -31.45 27.96 -35.42
CA LEU A 717 -31.90 27.57 -34.08
C LEU A 717 -33.38 27.18 -34.08
N ASP A 718 -33.77 26.31 -33.14
CA ASP A 718 -35.18 26.09 -32.82
C ASP A 718 -35.42 26.45 -31.34
N VAL A 719 -36.16 27.53 -31.10
CA VAL A 719 -36.36 28.09 -29.77
C VAL A 719 -37.85 28.17 -29.45
N ASP A 720 -38.28 27.43 -28.43
CA ASP A 720 -39.57 27.58 -27.75
C ASP A 720 -39.32 28.24 -26.38
N GLY A 721 -39.53 29.54 -26.32
CA GLY A 721 -39.12 30.40 -25.21
C GLY A 721 -38.61 31.76 -25.70
N ALA A 722 -38.49 32.74 -24.80
CA ALA A 722 -37.98 34.06 -25.16
C ALA A 722 -36.45 34.07 -25.30
N VAL A 723 -35.94 34.81 -26.28
CA VAL A 723 -34.52 35.15 -26.45
C VAL A 723 -34.31 36.59 -26.06
N VAL A 724 -33.60 36.85 -24.96
CA VAL A 724 -33.40 38.20 -24.40
C VAL A 724 -31.93 38.58 -24.45
N VAL A 725 -31.58 39.57 -25.28
CA VAL A 725 -30.22 40.10 -25.48
C VAL A 725 -30.14 41.59 -25.13
N ALA A 726 -30.87 42.00 -24.09
CA ALA A 726 -31.03 43.40 -23.76
C ALA A 726 -29.71 44.09 -23.36
N ARG A 727 -29.52 45.35 -23.76
CA ARG A 727 -28.38 46.21 -23.38
C ARG A 727 -26.98 45.63 -23.69
N SER A 728 -26.90 44.72 -24.65
CA SER A 728 -25.64 44.10 -25.04
C SER A 728 -24.86 44.97 -26.04
N ARG A 729 -23.55 44.72 -26.16
CA ARG A 729 -22.65 45.39 -27.10
C ARG A 729 -22.00 44.37 -28.03
N VAL A 730 -22.22 44.54 -29.33
CA VAL A 730 -21.61 43.74 -30.40
C VAL A 730 -20.68 44.64 -31.19
N GLY A 731 -19.38 44.32 -31.21
CA GLY A 731 -18.37 45.15 -31.89
C GLY A 731 -18.47 45.12 -33.42
N GLY A 732 -18.84 43.97 -33.97
CA GLY A 732 -19.08 43.70 -35.38
C GLY A 732 -20.57 43.44 -35.65
N ASP A 733 -20.86 42.37 -36.39
CA ASP A 733 -22.22 42.06 -36.83
C ASP A 733 -23.03 41.24 -35.81
N LEU A 734 -24.32 41.55 -35.74
CA LEU A 734 -25.34 40.67 -35.16
C LEU A 734 -26.08 39.97 -36.29
N ILE A 735 -25.94 38.65 -36.39
CA ILE A 735 -26.48 37.84 -37.49
C ILE A 735 -27.46 36.81 -36.93
N VAL A 736 -28.72 36.90 -37.35
CA VAL A 736 -29.75 35.87 -37.21
C VAL A 736 -29.97 35.28 -38.59
N ASP A 737 -29.64 34.00 -38.74
CA ASP A 737 -29.58 33.32 -40.03
C ASP A 737 -30.30 31.97 -39.97
N GLY A 738 -31.52 31.91 -40.48
CA GLY A 738 -32.37 30.75 -40.32
C GLY A 738 -32.98 30.64 -38.91
N GLY A 739 -33.84 29.64 -38.75
CA GLY A 739 -34.34 29.20 -37.45
C GLY A 739 -35.78 29.63 -37.13
N ARG A 740 -36.32 29.02 -36.07
CA ARG A 740 -37.69 29.19 -35.57
C ARG A 740 -37.65 29.72 -34.15
N PHE A 741 -38.30 30.85 -33.91
CA PHE A 741 -38.34 31.51 -32.60
C PHE A 741 -39.80 31.71 -32.17
N ARG A 742 -40.19 31.06 -31.07
CA ARG A 742 -41.60 30.96 -30.66
C ARG A 742 -41.76 31.37 -29.20
N HIS A 743 -42.63 32.34 -28.96
CA HIS A 743 -43.07 32.67 -27.60
C HIS A 743 -44.48 33.29 -27.62
N ALA A 744 -45.46 32.60 -27.03
CA ALA A 744 -46.87 32.99 -27.08
C ALA A 744 -47.21 34.27 -26.27
N GLY A 745 -46.37 34.63 -25.29
CA GLY A 745 -46.74 35.59 -24.24
C GLY A 745 -45.98 36.92 -24.17
N ARG A 746 -44.93 37.09 -24.98
CA ARG A 746 -43.89 38.14 -24.99
C ARG A 746 -43.20 38.11 -26.36
N PHE A 747 -42.34 39.09 -26.66
CA PHE A 747 -41.44 39.02 -27.83
C PHE A 747 -40.61 37.74 -27.81
N ALA A 748 -40.58 37.04 -28.94
CA ALA A 748 -39.78 35.83 -29.11
C ALA A 748 -38.28 36.16 -29.14
N VAL A 749 -37.93 37.29 -29.75
CA VAL A 749 -36.56 37.83 -29.74
C VAL A 749 -36.60 39.28 -29.26
N ASP A 750 -36.01 39.57 -28.11
CA ASP A 750 -35.88 40.91 -27.52
C ASP A 750 -34.42 41.34 -27.45
N VAL A 751 -34.03 42.24 -28.34
CA VAL A 751 -32.69 42.85 -28.39
C VAL A 751 -32.76 44.34 -28.00
N ALA A 752 -33.68 44.71 -27.10
CA ALA A 752 -33.86 46.10 -26.69
C ALA A 752 -32.58 46.73 -26.09
N GLY A 753 -32.27 47.93 -26.56
CA GLY A 753 -31.10 48.71 -26.11
C GLY A 753 -29.75 48.12 -26.52
N ILE A 754 -29.70 47.21 -27.50
CA ILE A 754 -28.44 46.67 -28.02
C ILE A 754 -27.66 47.74 -28.81
N THR A 755 -26.34 47.70 -28.72
CA THR A 755 -25.43 48.46 -29.60
C THR A 755 -24.69 47.50 -30.52
N VAL A 756 -24.76 47.71 -31.82
CA VAL A 756 -24.10 46.90 -32.85
C VAL A 756 -23.19 47.81 -33.68
N GLY A 757 -21.88 47.57 -33.65
CA GLY A 757 -20.91 48.36 -34.42
C GLY A 757 -20.98 48.12 -35.92
N GLY A 758 -21.30 46.88 -36.33
CA GLY A 758 -21.51 46.49 -37.72
C GLY A 758 -22.99 46.52 -38.14
N SER A 759 -23.41 45.46 -38.82
CA SER A 759 -24.78 45.28 -39.29
C SER A 759 -25.61 44.39 -38.36
N LEU A 760 -26.90 44.70 -38.25
CA LEU A 760 -27.91 43.79 -37.71
C LEU A 760 -28.62 43.11 -38.88
N ILE A 761 -28.35 41.82 -39.07
CA ILE A 761 -28.87 41.02 -40.19
C ILE A 761 -29.81 39.97 -39.64
N VAL A 762 -31.06 39.97 -40.09
CA VAL A 762 -32.03 38.89 -39.86
C VAL A 762 -32.41 38.33 -41.22
N ARG A 763 -32.07 37.07 -41.48
CA ARG A 763 -32.42 36.41 -42.72
C ARG A 763 -32.99 35.01 -42.52
N GLU A 764 -33.92 34.61 -43.38
CA GLU A 764 -34.48 33.25 -43.44
C GLU A 764 -35.11 32.76 -42.12
N ALA A 765 -35.61 33.67 -41.29
CA ALA A 765 -36.11 33.35 -39.94
C ALA A 765 -37.64 33.30 -39.86
N GLU A 766 -38.16 32.42 -39.01
CA GLU A 766 -39.57 32.34 -38.63
C GLU A 766 -39.75 32.80 -37.17
N ILE A 767 -40.57 33.83 -36.92
CA ILE A 767 -40.74 34.44 -35.60
C ILE A 767 -42.23 34.52 -35.22
N THR A 768 -42.65 33.73 -34.22
CA THR A 768 -43.99 33.76 -33.62
C THR A 768 -43.91 34.38 -32.23
N GLY A 769 -44.42 35.60 -32.05
CA GLY A 769 -44.29 36.37 -30.79
C GLY A 769 -43.66 37.76 -30.98
N GLY A 770 -42.94 37.95 -32.09
CA GLY A 770 -42.35 39.22 -32.52
C GLY A 770 -40.86 39.42 -32.18
N LEU A 771 -40.26 40.40 -32.84
CA LEU A 771 -38.87 40.85 -32.73
C LEU A 771 -38.82 42.29 -32.20
N ALA A 772 -38.21 42.51 -31.03
CA ALA A 772 -38.04 43.84 -30.46
C ALA A 772 -36.62 44.39 -30.69
N LEU A 773 -36.54 45.51 -31.41
CA LEU A 773 -35.34 46.32 -31.69
C LEU A 773 -35.39 47.68 -30.97
N ARG A 774 -36.16 47.78 -29.88
CA ARG A 774 -36.46 49.04 -29.21
C ARG A 774 -35.19 49.71 -28.71
N ARG A 775 -34.97 50.98 -29.08
CA ARG A 775 -33.79 51.78 -28.71
C ARG A 775 -32.45 51.10 -29.07
N ALA A 776 -32.43 50.22 -30.06
CA ALA A 776 -31.20 49.66 -30.57
C ALA A 776 -30.40 50.72 -31.34
N GLU A 777 -29.07 50.62 -31.33
CA GLU A 777 -28.16 51.50 -32.07
C GLU A 777 -27.28 50.64 -32.98
N VAL A 778 -27.31 50.91 -34.29
CA VAL A 778 -26.63 50.11 -35.32
C VAL A 778 -25.74 50.99 -36.19
N GLY A 779 -24.44 50.69 -36.22
CA GLY A 779 -23.40 51.50 -36.87
C GLY A 779 -23.32 51.34 -38.39
N PHE A 780 -23.86 50.27 -38.98
CA PHE A 780 -23.86 50.11 -40.44
C PHE A 780 -25.26 49.97 -41.04
N SER A 781 -25.89 48.81 -40.94
CA SER A 781 -27.21 48.61 -41.57
C SER A 781 -28.05 47.61 -40.80
N VAL A 782 -29.36 47.79 -40.87
CA VAL A 782 -30.34 46.78 -40.45
C VAL A 782 -30.90 46.13 -41.71
N VAL A 783 -30.73 44.82 -41.84
CA VAL A 783 -31.15 44.06 -43.02
C VAL A 783 -32.10 42.96 -42.58
N LEU A 784 -33.36 43.02 -43.01
CA LEU A 784 -34.39 42.01 -42.82
C LEU A 784 -34.67 41.37 -44.17
N THR A 785 -34.31 40.09 -44.38
CA THR A 785 -34.49 39.41 -45.67
C THR A 785 -35.17 38.05 -45.50
N ALA A 786 -36.17 37.70 -46.31
CA ALA A 786 -36.85 36.39 -46.20
C ALA A 786 -37.33 36.07 -44.76
N LEU A 787 -37.87 37.08 -44.06
CA LEU A 787 -38.36 36.98 -42.69
C LEU A 787 -39.87 36.70 -42.69
N HIS A 788 -40.31 35.65 -42.01
CA HIS A 788 -41.72 35.40 -41.71
C HIS A 788 -42.00 35.68 -40.23
N GLY A 789 -42.95 36.57 -39.95
CA GLY A 789 -43.24 36.99 -38.58
C GLY A 789 -44.73 37.10 -38.29
N GLU A 790 -45.15 36.65 -37.12
CA GLU A 790 -46.53 36.76 -36.64
C GLU A 790 -46.59 37.04 -35.13
N THR A 791 -47.72 37.57 -34.66
CA THR A 791 -47.93 37.80 -33.22
C THR A 791 -48.20 36.48 -32.49
N GLY A 792 -47.68 36.36 -31.27
CA GLY A 792 -47.94 35.20 -30.43
C GLY A 792 -49.33 35.26 -29.80
N VAL A 793 -50.06 34.15 -29.85
CA VAL A 793 -51.37 34.02 -29.20
C VAL A 793 -51.23 33.09 -27.99
N ARG A 794 -51.59 33.59 -26.81
CA ARG A 794 -51.61 32.79 -25.58
C ARG A 794 -52.73 31.75 -25.63
N ALA A 795 -52.62 30.73 -24.78
CA ALA A 795 -53.67 29.69 -24.64
C ALA A 795 -55.05 30.25 -24.25
N ASP A 796 -55.12 31.46 -23.67
CA ASP A 796 -56.35 32.18 -23.36
C ASP A 796 -56.94 32.98 -24.54
N GLY A 797 -56.35 32.85 -25.73
CA GLY A 797 -56.78 33.54 -26.95
C GLY A 797 -56.35 35.01 -27.06
N ARG A 798 -55.60 35.54 -26.08
CA ARG A 798 -55.13 36.93 -26.11
C ARG A 798 -53.82 37.06 -26.88
N THR A 799 -53.66 38.18 -27.57
CA THR A 799 -52.43 38.59 -28.26
C THR A 799 -51.76 39.70 -27.42
N PRO A 800 -50.85 39.35 -26.48
CA PRO A 800 -50.29 40.32 -25.53
C PRO A 800 -49.28 41.30 -26.15
N VAL A 801 -48.77 40.98 -27.33
CA VAL A 801 -47.84 41.82 -28.09
C VAL A 801 -48.45 42.06 -29.47
N GLU A 802 -48.81 43.31 -29.75
CA GLU A 802 -49.42 43.68 -31.05
C GLU A 802 -48.36 43.91 -32.15
N GLU A 803 -47.14 44.22 -31.74
CA GLU A 803 -45.99 44.48 -32.61
C GLU A 803 -45.28 43.17 -32.99
N VAL A 804 -45.21 42.86 -34.29
CA VAL A 804 -44.38 41.75 -34.80
C VAL A 804 -42.93 42.20 -34.94
N VAL A 805 -42.71 43.46 -35.31
CA VAL A 805 -41.38 44.07 -35.27
C VAL A 805 -41.51 45.40 -34.54
N ALA A 806 -40.88 45.50 -33.38
CA ALA A 806 -40.93 46.67 -32.50
C ALA A 806 -39.60 47.43 -32.52
N ALA A 807 -39.44 48.37 -33.45
CA ALA A 807 -38.21 49.15 -33.65
C ALA A 807 -38.33 50.60 -33.12
N SER A 808 -39.11 50.78 -32.04
CA SER A 808 -39.33 52.11 -31.46
C SER A 808 -38.04 52.71 -30.91
N GLY A 809 -37.67 53.92 -31.37
CA GLY A 809 -36.43 54.61 -31.01
C GLY A 809 -35.16 53.99 -31.59
N LEU A 810 -35.27 53.11 -32.59
CA LEU A 810 -34.12 52.51 -33.30
C LEU A 810 -33.27 53.62 -33.96
N LYS A 811 -31.94 53.55 -33.83
CA LYS A 811 -30.99 54.41 -34.54
C LYS A 811 -30.11 53.58 -35.48
N VAL A 812 -30.01 54.01 -36.74
CA VAL A 812 -29.17 53.34 -37.75
C VAL A 812 -28.36 54.39 -38.50
N GLU A 813 -27.03 54.24 -38.52
CA GLU A 813 -26.14 55.17 -39.26
C GLU A 813 -26.25 54.98 -40.78
N GLY A 814 -26.45 53.76 -41.26
CA GLY A 814 -26.74 53.48 -42.67
C GLY A 814 -28.20 53.13 -42.94
N ASN A 815 -28.43 52.04 -43.67
CA ASN A 815 -29.76 51.73 -44.24
C ASN A 815 -30.57 50.76 -43.36
N LEU A 816 -31.90 50.90 -43.40
CA LEU A 816 -32.84 49.85 -43.01
C LEU A 816 -33.40 49.22 -44.28
N GLU A 817 -33.04 47.97 -44.58
CA GLU A 817 -33.49 47.22 -45.75
C GLU A 817 -34.40 46.07 -45.35
N CYS A 818 -35.58 45.99 -45.96
CA CYS A 818 -36.55 44.90 -45.87
C CYS A 818 -36.72 44.29 -47.27
N ARG A 819 -36.43 42.99 -47.43
CA ARG A 819 -36.54 42.27 -48.70
C ARG A 819 -37.24 40.93 -48.52
N ASP A 820 -38.29 40.67 -49.31
CA ASP A 820 -39.04 39.40 -49.23
C ASP A 820 -39.55 39.08 -47.81
N VAL A 821 -40.08 40.09 -47.10
CA VAL A 821 -40.53 39.96 -45.70
C VAL A 821 -42.04 39.77 -45.61
N GLU A 822 -42.54 38.84 -44.80
CA GLU A 822 -43.96 38.60 -44.54
C GLU A 822 -44.29 38.78 -43.06
N LEU A 823 -45.03 39.83 -42.69
CA LEU A 823 -45.38 40.11 -41.30
C LEU A 823 -46.91 40.17 -41.09
N THR A 824 -47.40 39.44 -40.09
CA THR A 824 -48.81 39.41 -39.64
C THR A 824 -48.95 40.02 -38.24
N GLY A 825 -49.06 41.35 -38.20
CA GLY A 825 -49.26 42.22 -37.05
C GLY A 825 -48.61 43.59 -37.30
N GLN A 826 -48.36 44.39 -36.26
CA GLN A 826 -47.84 45.75 -36.44
C GLN A 826 -46.31 45.77 -36.64
N PHE A 827 -45.82 46.46 -37.66
CA PHE A 827 -44.42 46.86 -37.81
C PHE A 827 -44.24 48.30 -37.34
N SER A 828 -43.61 48.47 -36.18
CA SER A 828 -43.46 49.75 -35.49
C SER A 828 -42.06 50.32 -35.69
N LEU A 829 -41.97 51.55 -36.22
CA LEU A 829 -40.77 52.37 -36.43
C LEU A 829 -40.91 53.72 -35.69
N ALA A 830 -41.71 53.76 -34.63
CA ALA A 830 -41.97 54.97 -33.87
C ALA A 830 -40.66 55.61 -33.38
N GLU A 831 -40.45 56.89 -33.63
CA GLU A 831 -39.26 57.66 -33.20
C GLU A 831 -37.92 57.10 -33.71
N ALA A 832 -37.92 56.22 -34.71
CA ALA A 832 -36.69 55.71 -35.29
C ALA A 832 -35.94 56.80 -36.08
N VAL A 833 -34.61 56.75 -36.07
CA VAL A 833 -33.71 57.69 -36.76
C VAL A 833 -32.76 56.92 -37.67
N LEU A 834 -32.90 57.13 -38.97
CA LEU A 834 -32.09 56.51 -40.02
C LEU A 834 -31.28 57.60 -40.74
N ALA A 835 -29.96 57.55 -40.65
CA ALA A 835 -29.09 58.47 -41.39
C ALA A 835 -28.93 58.05 -42.87
N GLY A 836 -29.13 56.78 -43.20
CA GLY A 836 -29.21 56.28 -44.57
C GLY A 836 -30.65 56.21 -45.11
N ARG A 837 -30.93 55.17 -45.90
CA ARG A 837 -32.19 54.95 -46.60
C ARG A 837 -33.09 53.93 -45.90
N LEU A 838 -34.40 54.07 -46.09
CA LEU A 838 -35.38 53.03 -45.80
C LEU A 838 -35.77 52.33 -47.11
N LEU A 839 -35.39 51.07 -47.26
CA LEU A 839 -35.57 50.29 -48.49
C LEU A 839 -36.53 49.13 -48.22
N VAL A 840 -37.68 49.09 -48.89
CA VAL A 840 -38.60 47.94 -48.87
C VAL A 840 -38.71 47.39 -50.29
N ARG A 841 -38.25 46.15 -50.49
CA ARG A 841 -38.08 45.53 -51.82
C ARG A 841 -38.60 44.09 -51.84
N GLY A 842 -38.63 43.50 -53.04
CA GLY A 842 -39.01 42.10 -53.24
C GLY A 842 -40.49 41.82 -52.95
N ARG A 843 -40.80 40.57 -52.62
CA ARG A 843 -42.12 40.07 -52.23
C ARG A 843 -42.42 40.37 -50.76
N THR A 844 -42.42 41.65 -50.38
CA THR A 844 -42.71 42.06 -49.00
C THR A 844 -44.22 42.26 -48.80
N THR A 845 -44.80 41.64 -47.76
CA THR A 845 -46.20 41.79 -47.34
C THR A 845 -46.31 42.12 -45.85
N LEU A 846 -47.09 43.14 -45.53
CA LEU A 846 -47.34 43.60 -44.16
C LEU A 846 -48.86 43.62 -43.93
N ARG A 847 -49.35 42.85 -42.96
CA ARG A 847 -50.78 42.66 -42.70
C ARG A 847 -51.07 42.82 -41.21
N ASN A 848 -52.08 43.61 -40.86
CA ASN A 848 -52.61 43.67 -39.50
C ASN A 848 -54.14 43.83 -39.57
N PRO A 849 -54.91 42.73 -39.69
CA PRO A 849 -56.34 42.81 -39.98
C PRO A 849 -57.11 43.70 -39.00
N GLY A 850 -57.80 44.71 -39.51
CA GLY A 850 -58.59 45.66 -38.70
C GLY A 850 -57.78 46.63 -37.84
N ARG A 851 -56.45 46.68 -38.00
CA ARG A 851 -55.52 47.50 -37.19
C ARG A 851 -54.38 48.08 -38.04
N THR A 852 -53.52 48.90 -37.45
CA THR A 852 -52.41 49.55 -38.15
C THR A 852 -51.28 48.57 -38.45
N ALA A 853 -50.97 48.34 -39.73
CA ALA A 853 -49.90 47.42 -40.15
C ALA A 853 -48.49 48.04 -40.06
N VAL A 854 -48.35 49.34 -40.35
CA VAL A 854 -47.07 50.08 -40.21
C VAL A 854 -47.31 51.29 -39.33
N PHE A 855 -46.57 51.39 -38.23
CA PHE A 855 -46.71 52.48 -37.25
C PHE A 855 -45.38 53.22 -37.11
N ALA A 856 -45.26 54.39 -37.74
CA ALA A 856 -43.99 55.12 -37.82
C ALA A 856 -44.11 56.61 -37.41
N PRO A 857 -44.77 56.95 -36.28
CA PRO A 857 -44.83 58.33 -35.84
C PRO A 857 -43.42 58.85 -35.52
N ASN A 858 -43.12 60.10 -35.91
CA ASN A 858 -41.82 60.73 -35.65
C ASN A 858 -40.60 59.99 -36.23
N LEU A 859 -40.80 59.11 -37.23
CA LEU A 859 -39.70 58.51 -37.99
C LEU A 859 -38.91 59.60 -38.73
N ARG A 860 -37.58 59.57 -38.60
CA ARG A 860 -36.66 60.47 -39.32
C ARG A 860 -35.78 59.65 -40.24
N VAL A 861 -35.80 59.97 -41.53
CA VAL A 861 -34.93 59.36 -42.55
C VAL A 861 -34.20 60.47 -43.28
N SER A 862 -32.87 60.49 -43.23
CA SER A 862 -32.05 61.48 -43.92
C SER A 862 -31.86 61.16 -45.40
N GLY A 863 -31.85 59.87 -45.76
CA GLY A 863 -31.83 59.40 -47.14
C GLY A 863 -33.23 59.25 -47.76
N ALA A 864 -33.30 58.54 -48.89
CA ALA A 864 -34.54 58.22 -49.56
C ALA A 864 -35.35 57.10 -48.84
N ILE A 865 -36.66 57.17 -49.00
CA ILE A 865 -37.59 56.08 -48.67
C ILE A 865 -38.03 55.44 -49.99
N GLU A 866 -37.69 54.17 -50.20
CA GLU A 866 -38.06 53.39 -51.39
C GLU A 866 -39.03 52.27 -50.99
N LEU A 867 -40.27 52.33 -51.48
CA LEU A 867 -41.32 51.32 -51.20
C LEU A 867 -41.71 50.59 -52.49
N GLY A 868 -41.00 49.50 -52.82
CA GLY A 868 -41.33 48.61 -53.92
C GLY A 868 -42.06 47.36 -53.43
N SER A 869 -43.39 47.38 -53.34
CA SER A 869 -44.20 46.20 -52.96
C SER A 869 -45.47 46.06 -53.82
N ARG A 870 -46.00 44.83 -53.97
CA ARG A 870 -47.17 44.54 -54.82
C ARG A 870 -48.53 44.56 -54.10
N ARG A 871 -48.62 44.81 -52.78
CA ARG A 871 -49.87 45.04 -52.02
C ARG A 871 -49.58 45.26 -50.51
N SER A 872 -49.94 46.42 -49.98
CA SER A 872 -50.23 46.61 -48.54
C SER A 872 -51.76 46.64 -48.40
N THR A 873 -52.33 45.77 -47.56
CA THR A 873 -53.78 45.75 -47.30
C THR A 873 -54.03 45.96 -45.81
N GLY A 874 -54.18 47.23 -45.45
CA GLY A 874 -54.57 47.72 -44.13
C GLY A 874 -54.87 49.21 -44.25
N THR A 875 -55.93 49.69 -43.60
CA THR A 875 -56.34 51.10 -43.69
C THR A 875 -55.30 51.98 -42.98
N GLY A 876 -54.43 52.62 -43.75
CA GLY A 876 -53.51 53.64 -43.24
C GLY A 876 -54.27 54.93 -42.89
N ARG A 877 -54.13 55.38 -41.65
CA ARG A 877 -54.25 56.78 -41.25
C ARG A 877 -52.91 57.23 -40.71
#